data_AF-A0A833WFC1-F1
#
_entry.id   AF-A0A833WFC1-F1
#
_cell.length_a   1.000
_cell.length_b   1.000
_cell.length_c   1.000
_cell.angle_alpha   90.00
_cell.angle_beta   90.00
_cell.angle_gamma   90.00
#
_symmetry.space_group_name_H-M   'P 1'
#
loop_
_entity.id
_entity.type
_entity.pdbx_description
1 polymer ?
#
loop_
_entity_poly.entity_id
_entity_poly.type
_entity_poly.pdbx_seq_one_letter_code
_entity_poly.pdbx_strand_id
1 'polypeptide(L)'
;MIWFDDEEYGNYDASEPTEADIFKSGKWPFGVSGKPDDIPVPKGAVCAQISNIIGPEDDKAAAAAAGEYSFGGQAETLPVSPGLFVDDVGCIALPLCDEQAKKLIAKCDKSPFGRKLDTMMDENVRKSWQLAPDQVTIKNSQWHTGMEKLRDTVASRLGYKGVPMQCKLYKMLVYGEGGHFVKHQDTEKEDGMVATMVVQLPSLHEGGDLVVYRGGEVKHRHDFGKKEGTAEYLPHYAVHYADAEHALEKVTKGYRLVLVYSVCLPSNMRGLERNPDKSKTEELAGAICCMGPEDKLFSLLLAHEYTEKSITGLGSGALKGIDRARVEALIEANQLADADKKLQLFFADLKHHASFYDAGGDWEEDAHKEAITWFSLSGEKLATASSGAFELNFLNPDQDTLEQIWEERGESTFEGYLGNEGATRNTTYSRYALVAWPVANGVENSLKLISSTAAIEALQTQRPVAPETLRKFMSAAGDKMAKTQAEFTRSQAYSYGERKKKVGVSVEFSQTLRDLLLEADDSSLVNEFFTKVCSNVGMKDNLAPTIIALVRKYQWSDISQAMLSSLEETEDTSYRYGRVVEVGDSSLVFKLQILEGLEDGPAQQALMQAAVKDAVNLRTERLCACKALASLWKWVIRAADKSSFDSAVDKFKQVEPSQLRPVLEALSEHVGDINVSDEKLTALASIAAIRIKWLKSQVQGRTEKPFTWEMANAIYPDNARIQAFLRGPDKSMTTTGVRVFSGLPAARKYANNATQTNCSFKMEPGGRGKDAFVTITKTRTWSNKQHGDTGLYNAELKLLNERFGDVTTDDGPATKRARTGP
;
A
#
# COMPACT_ATOMS: atom_id res chain seq x y z
N MET A 1 -1.11 39.56 -53.67
CA MET A 1 -1.43 38.72 -54.85
C MET A 1 -0.24 37.80 -55.04
N ILE A 2 -0.42 36.53 -54.69
CA ILE A 2 0.18 35.30 -55.22
C ILE A 2 -0.51 34.21 -54.39
N TRP A 3 -1.38 33.46 -55.06
CA TRP A 3 -1.88 32.17 -54.59
C TRP A 3 -0.99 31.11 -55.26
N PHE A 4 -0.54 30.12 -54.50
CA PHE A 4 -0.04 28.85 -55.02
C PHE A 4 -0.59 27.74 -54.11
N ASP A 5 -1.63 27.10 -54.65
CA ASP A 5 -1.85 25.66 -54.79
C ASP A 5 -1.71 24.73 -53.58
N ASP A 6 -2.85 24.09 -53.28
CA ASP A 6 -2.99 22.76 -52.72
C ASP A 6 -2.13 21.75 -53.49
N GLU A 7 -1.21 21.04 -52.83
CA GLU A 7 -0.84 19.64 -53.13
C GLU A 7 0.13 19.10 -52.07
N GLU A 8 -0.44 18.67 -50.94
CA GLU A 8 -0.15 17.42 -50.21
C GLU A 8 -0.82 17.55 -48.83
N TYR A 9 -2.14 17.34 -48.79
CA TYR A 9 -2.70 16.62 -47.65
C TYR A 9 -2.10 15.22 -47.72
N GLY A 10 -0.87 15.07 -47.22
CA GLY A 10 -0.38 13.77 -46.81
C GLY A 10 -1.44 13.19 -45.91
N ASN A 11 -1.91 11.99 -46.23
CA ASN A 11 -2.65 11.16 -45.29
C ASN A 11 -1.95 11.28 -43.93
N TYR A 12 -2.56 11.98 -42.96
CA TYR A 12 -2.21 11.83 -41.55
C TYR A 12 -2.73 10.46 -41.12
N ASP A 13 -2.18 9.42 -41.74
CA ASP A 13 -2.32 8.03 -41.34
C ASP A 13 -1.09 7.71 -40.48
N ALA A 14 -0.89 8.51 -39.43
CA ALA A 14 -0.10 8.09 -38.28
C ALA A 14 -1.09 7.36 -37.38
N SER A 15 -1.17 6.05 -37.57
CA SER A 15 -2.03 5.14 -36.83
C SER A 15 -2.04 5.51 -35.35
N GLU A 16 -3.23 5.75 -34.80
CA GLU A 16 -3.40 5.95 -33.36
C GLU A 16 -2.59 4.90 -32.57
N PRO A 17 -2.08 5.23 -31.37
CA PRO A 17 -1.23 4.30 -30.63
C PRO A 17 -1.99 3.00 -30.37
N THR A 18 -1.46 1.91 -30.91
CA THR A 18 -1.96 0.55 -30.76
C THR A 18 -1.66 0.03 -29.35
N GLU A 19 -2.30 -1.06 -28.92
CA GLU A 19 -1.93 -1.69 -27.63
C GLU A 19 -0.45 -2.10 -27.60
N ALA A 20 0.09 -2.51 -28.75
CA ALA A 20 1.53 -2.75 -28.90
C ALA A 20 2.38 -1.48 -28.67
N ASP A 21 1.86 -0.29 -28.98
CA ASP A 21 2.52 0.99 -28.70
C ASP A 21 2.49 1.35 -27.21
N ILE A 22 1.41 1.01 -26.51
CA ILE A 22 1.27 1.21 -25.05
C ILE A 22 2.28 0.35 -24.28
N PHE A 23 2.58 -0.86 -24.78
CA PHE A 23 3.51 -1.80 -24.13
C PHE A 23 4.88 -1.91 -24.84
N LYS A 24 5.17 -1.04 -25.83
CA LYS A 24 6.33 -1.10 -26.76
C LYS A 24 7.70 -1.06 -26.07
N SER A 25 7.77 -0.59 -24.82
CA SER A 25 9.02 -0.52 -24.04
C SER A 25 9.41 -1.83 -23.36
N GLY A 26 8.60 -2.89 -23.51
CA GLY A 26 8.79 -4.16 -22.81
C GLY A 26 8.53 -4.07 -21.29
N LYS A 27 7.89 -2.97 -20.86
CA LYS A 27 7.42 -2.76 -19.48
C LYS A 27 5.91 -2.93 -19.45
N TRP A 28 5.48 -3.93 -18.71
CA TRP A 28 4.09 -4.30 -18.53
C TRP A 28 3.60 -3.79 -17.16
N PRO A 29 2.28 -3.65 -16.96
CA PRO A 29 1.72 -3.19 -15.71
C PRO A 29 2.21 -3.98 -14.49
N PHE A 30 2.36 -3.29 -13.36
CA PHE A 30 2.72 -3.84 -12.04
C PHE A 30 4.09 -4.52 -11.98
N GLY A 31 5.06 -3.99 -12.73
CA GLY A 31 6.50 -4.32 -12.59
C GLY A 31 6.94 -5.57 -13.36
N VAL A 32 6.18 -5.94 -14.39
CA VAL A 32 6.48 -7.07 -15.27
C VAL A 32 7.27 -6.58 -16.49
N SER A 33 8.20 -7.39 -16.99
CA SER A 33 9.00 -7.03 -18.17
C SER A 33 9.22 -8.25 -19.06
N GLY A 34 9.16 -8.03 -20.37
CA GLY A 34 9.24 -9.10 -21.37
C GLY A 34 8.66 -8.68 -22.72
N LYS A 35 8.75 -9.57 -23.70
CA LYS A 35 8.13 -9.44 -25.02
C LYS A 35 6.66 -9.90 -24.97
N PRO A 36 5.79 -9.45 -25.87
CA PRO A 36 4.38 -9.86 -25.93
C PRO A 36 4.16 -11.38 -25.88
N ASP A 37 4.95 -12.13 -26.64
CA ASP A 37 4.88 -13.60 -26.72
C ASP A 37 5.51 -14.34 -25.53
N ASP A 38 6.16 -13.64 -24.59
CA ASP A 38 6.79 -14.29 -23.44
C ASP A 38 5.71 -14.81 -22.49
N ILE A 39 5.86 -16.05 -22.02
CA ILE A 39 5.02 -16.63 -20.96
C ILE A 39 5.68 -16.28 -19.62
N PRO A 40 5.09 -15.38 -18.81
CA PRO A 40 5.68 -14.99 -17.54
C PRO A 40 5.63 -16.14 -16.55
N VAL A 41 6.76 -16.35 -15.87
CA VAL A 41 6.88 -17.30 -14.75
C VAL A 41 6.98 -16.49 -13.45
N PRO A 42 6.19 -16.83 -12.41
CA PRO A 42 6.30 -16.17 -11.12
C PRO A 42 7.72 -16.27 -10.56
N LYS A 43 8.16 -15.20 -9.90
CA LYS A 43 9.43 -15.15 -9.17
C LYS A 43 9.34 -16.03 -7.94
N GLY A 44 10.37 -16.86 -7.71
CA GLY A 44 10.44 -17.79 -6.58
C GLY A 44 9.91 -19.18 -6.91
N ALA A 45 10.67 -20.22 -6.53
CA ALA A 45 10.34 -21.61 -6.83
C ALA A 45 9.01 -22.04 -6.20
N VAL A 46 8.70 -21.54 -5.00
CA VAL A 46 7.45 -21.84 -4.30
C VAL A 46 6.26 -21.22 -5.00
N CYS A 47 6.35 -19.96 -5.42
CA CYS A 47 5.29 -19.29 -6.18
C CYS A 47 5.04 -19.99 -7.53
N ALA A 48 6.10 -20.46 -8.21
CA ALA A 48 5.96 -21.26 -9.43
C ALA A 48 5.25 -22.59 -9.17
N GLN A 49 5.59 -23.29 -8.09
CA GLN A 49 4.89 -24.51 -7.72
C GLN A 49 3.41 -24.26 -7.39
N ILE A 50 3.10 -23.22 -6.62
CA ILE A 50 1.71 -22.81 -6.32
C ILE A 50 0.94 -22.54 -7.63
N SER A 51 1.55 -21.80 -8.57
CA SER A 51 0.98 -21.54 -9.89
C SER A 51 0.66 -22.82 -10.67
N ASN A 52 1.54 -23.82 -10.58
CA ASN A 52 1.38 -25.09 -11.29
C ASN A 52 0.29 -25.97 -10.66
N ILE A 53 0.20 -26.02 -9.32
CA ILE A 53 -0.80 -26.84 -8.61
C ILE A 53 -2.23 -26.36 -8.91
N ILE A 54 -2.43 -25.04 -9.03
CA ILE A 54 -3.75 -24.43 -9.31
C ILE A 54 -4.06 -24.32 -10.82
N GLY A 55 -3.12 -24.73 -11.69
CA GLY A 55 -3.28 -24.78 -13.14
C GLY A 55 -4.21 -25.90 -13.64
N PRO A 56 -4.58 -25.88 -14.93
CA PRO A 56 -5.39 -26.94 -15.53
C PRO A 56 -4.65 -28.29 -15.54
N GLU A 57 -5.40 -29.39 -15.39
CA GLU A 57 -4.88 -30.77 -15.37
C GLU A 57 -4.41 -31.29 -16.73
N ASP A 58 -4.28 -30.42 -17.75
CA ASP A 58 -3.92 -30.85 -19.10
C ASP A 58 -2.51 -31.45 -19.12
N ASP A 59 -2.47 -32.76 -19.34
CA ASP A 59 -1.30 -33.67 -19.38
C ASP A 59 -0.14 -33.22 -20.28
N LYS A 60 -0.29 -32.16 -21.08
CA LYS A 60 0.76 -31.61 -21.96
C LYS A 60 1.38 -30.30 -21.46
N ALA A 61 0.60 -29.36 -20.93
CA ALA A 61 1.11 -28.10 -20.38
C ALA A 61 1.53 -28.26 -18.90
N ALA A 62 0.72 -29.01 -18.13
CA ALA A 62 1.10 -29.45 -16.79
C ALA A 62 2.35 -30.35 -16.82
N ALA A 63 2.62 -31.10 -17.90
CA ALA A 63 3.85 -31.90 -18.02
C ALA A 63 5.11 -31.07 -18.29
N ALA A 64 5.00 -29.90 -18.92
CA ALA A 64 6.12 -28.98 -19.10
C ALA A 64 6.46 -28.21 -17.82
N ALA A 65 5.44 -27.87 -17.02
CA ALA A 65 5.59 -27.13 -15.76
C ALA A 65 5.79 -28.02 -14.51
N ALA A 66 5.26 -29.25 -14.50
CA ALA A 66 5.37 -30.20 -13.38
C ALA A 66 6.54 -31.19 -13.50
N GLY A 67 7.47 -30.92 -14.42
CA GLY A 67 8.62 -31.75 -14.71
C GLY A 67 8.31 -32.98 -15.56
N GLU A 68 9.23 -33.31 -16.46
CA GLU A 68 9.17 -34.50 -17.30
C GLU A 68 9.21 -35.77 -16.43
N TYR A 69 8.22 -36.66 -16.59
CA TYR A 69 8.10 -37.90 -15.80
C TYR A 69 9.32 -38.83 -15.94
N SER A 70 9.87 -38.90 -17.16
CA SER A 70 11.17 -39.49 -17.40
C SER A 70 11.80 -38.88 -18.64
N PHE A 71 13.11 -38.67 -18.58
CA PHE A 71 13.87 -38.06 -19.66
C PHE A 71 15.32 -38.53 -19.65
N GLY A 72 16.03 -38.31 -20.75
CA GLY A 72 17.42 -38.72 -20.87
C GLY A 72 18.06 -38.18 -22.15
N GLY A 73 19.30 -38.58 -22.38
CA GLY A 73 20.08 -38.20 -23.56
C GLY A 73 21.58 -38.31 -23.32
N GLN A 74 22.37 -37.77 -24.24
CA GLN A 74 23.81 -37.61 -24.05
C GLN A 74 24.09 -36.67 -22.87
N ALA A 75 25.01 -37.06 -21.99
CA ALA A 75 25.42 -36.23 -20.86
C ALA A 75 26.57 -35.29 -21.30
N GLU A 76 26.27 -34.28 -22.12
CA GLU A 76 27.26 -33.37 -22.72
C GLU A 76 28.12 -32.62 -21.70
N THR A 77 27.58 -32.41 -20.49
CA THR A 77 28.30 -31.74 -19.40
C THR A 77 29.34 -32.64 -18.73
N LEU A 78 29.28 -33.96 -18.92
CA LEU A 78 30.17 -34.93 -18.30
C LEU A 78 31.36 -35.26 -19.23
N PRO A 79 32.59 -35.35 -18.70
CA PRO A 79 33.73 -35.80 -19.49
C PRO A 79 33.59 -37.29 -19.82
N VAL A 80 34.11 -37.68 -20.99
CA VAL A 80 34.16 -39.09 -21.42
C VAL A 80 34.88 -39.98 -20.41
N SER A 81 35.97 -39.47 -19.82
CA SER A 81 36.74 -40.18 -18.80
C SER A 81 36.46 -39.59 -17.41
N PRO A 82 35.69 -40.28 -16.54
CA PRO A 82 35.45 -39.86 -15.16
C PRO A 82 36.69 -40.01 -14.26
N GLY A 83 37.74 -40.71 -14.72
CA GLY A 83 38.80 -41.15 -13.82
C GLY A 83 38.27 -42.11 -12.75
N LEU A 84 37.42 -43.07 -13.16
CA LEU A 84 36.81 -44.06 -12.28
C LEU A 84 37.89 -44.95 -11.66
N PHE A 85 37.91 -45.01 -10.34
CA PHE A 85 38.82 -45.82 -9.54
C PHE A 85 38.01 -46.68 -8.58
N VAL A 86 38.32 -47.97 -8.54
CA VAL A 86 37.66 -48.94 -7.67
C VAL A 86 38.70 -49.56 -6.75
N ASP A 87 38.39 -49.63 -5.46
CA ASP A 87 39.31 -50.19 -4.47
C ASP A 87 39.69 -51.64 -4.80
N ASP A 88 40.98 -51.96 -4.67
CA ASP A 88 41.61 -53.24 -5.03
C ASP A 88 41.59 -53.62 -6.53
N VAL A 89 40.90 -52.87 -7.39
CA VAL A 89 40.90 -53.08 -8.86
C VAL A 89 41.76 -52.03 -9.57
N GLY A 90 41.78 -50.80 -9.07
CA GLY A 90 42.52 -49.67 -9.62
C GLY A 90 41.70 -48.82 -10.59
N CYS A 91 42.38 -48.12 -11.51
CA CYS A 91 41.74 -47.28 -12.52
C CYS A 91 41.00 -48.12 -13.56
N ILE A 92 39.74 -47.80 -13.79
CA ILE A 92 38.89 -48.42 -14.82
C ILE A 92 38.98 -47.59 -16.09
N ALA A 93 39.43 -48.20 -17.19
CA ALA A 93 39.45 -47.54 -18.49
C ALA A 93 38.08 -47.69 -19.18
N LEU A 94 37.73 -46.70 -20.00
CA LEU A 94 36.49 -46.66 -20.75
C LEU A 94 36.80 -46.48 -22.26
N PRO A 95 36.05 -47.12 -23.18
CA PRO A 95 34.91 -48.00 -22.94
C PRO A 95 35.25 -49.27 -22.16
N LEU A 96 34.32 -49.72 -21.32
CA LEU A 96 34.53 -50.93 -20.52
C LEU A 96 34.73 -52.15 -21.44
N CYS A 97 35.94 -52.72 -21.43
CA CYS A 97 36.27 -53.93 -22.19
C CYS A 97 36.11 -55.21 -21.35
N ASP A 98 36.02 -56.36 -22.01
CA ASP A 98 35.78 -57.67 -21.37
C ASP A 98 36.77 -58.02 -20.25
N GLU A 99 38.06 -57.73 -20.43
CA GLU A 99 39.08 -58.03 -19.41
C GLU A 99 38.90 -57.19 -18.15
N GLN A 100 38.61 -55.89 -18.30
CA GLN A 100 38.35 -55.00 -17.18
C GLN A 100 37.00 -55.29 -16.53
N ALA A 101 35.97 -55.61 -17.31
CA ALA A 101 34.68 -56.02 -16.80
C ALA A 101 34.78 -57.26 -15.90
N LYS A 102 35.54 -58.28 -16.31
CA LYS A 102 35.77 -59.49 -15.49
C LYS A 102 36.48 -59.18 -14.17
N LYS A 103 37.51 -58.33 -14.20
CA LYS A 103 38.20 -57.88 -12.98
C LYS A 103 37.28 -57.10 -12.04
N LEU A 104 36.45 -56.23 -12.61
CA LEU A 104 35.47 -55.46 -11.86
C LEU A 104 34.41 -56.36 -11.23
N ILE A 105 33.81 -57.26 -12.02
CA ILE A 105 32.81 -58.23 -11.57
C ILE A 105 33.33 -59.12 -10.44
N ALA A 106 34.61 -59.52 -10.46
CA ALA A 106 35.22 -60.32 -9.40
C ALA A 106 35.23 -59.61 -8.03
N LYS A 107 35.17 -58.27 -8.01
CA LYS A 107 35.10 -57.45 -6.80
C LYS A 107 33.65 -57.09 -6.41
N CYS A 108 32.73 -57.11 -7.36
CA CYS A 108 31.33 -56.73 -7.14
C CYS A 108 30.53 -57.83 -6.43
N ASP A 109 29.53 -57.40 -5.65
CA ASP A 109 28.49 -58.31 -5.15
C ASP A 109 27.42 -58.54 -6.21
N LYS A 110 26.76 -59.70 -6.18
CA LYS A 110 25.51 -59.87 -6.95
C LYS A 110 24.47 -58.90 -6.43
N SER A 111 23.76 -58.27 -7.34
CA SER A 111 22.74 -57.28 -7.04
C SER A 111 21.49 -57.92 -6.41
N PRO A 112 21.10 -57.55 -5.18
CA PRO A 112 19.86 -58.06 -4.57
C PRO A 112 18.60 -57.37 -5.09
N PHE A 113 17.44 -57.97 -4.86
CA PHE A 113 16.12 -57.32 -4.92
C PHE A 113 15.26 -57.68 -3.70
N GLY A 114 14.24 -56.89 -3.37
CA GLY A 114 13.38 -57.18 -2.21
C GLY A 114 12.29 -56.15 -1.95
N ARG A 115 11.19 -56.58 -1.29
CA ARG A 115 10.14 -55.71 -0.74
C ARG A 115 10.39 -55.53 0.75
N LYS A 116 10.60 -54.28 1.18
CA LYS A 116 10.69 -53.84 2.59
C LYS A 116 11.90 -54.36 3.38
N LEU A 117 11.95 -55.66 3.78
CA LEU A 117 12.93 -56.16 4.76
C LEU A 117 13.64 -57.48 4.40
N ASP A 118 13.21 -58.20 3.36
CA ASP A 118 13.88 -59.43 2.91
C ASP A 118 14.75 -59.18 1.66
N THR A 119 16.06 -59.42 1.78
CA THR A 119 17.01 -59.35 0.67
C THR A 119 16.98 -60.69 -0.07
N MET A 120 16.44 -60.73 -1.29
CA MET A 120 16.34 -61.93 -2.12
C MET A 120 17.33 -61.90 -3.29
N MET A 121 17.82 -63.09 -3.66
CA MET A 121 18.75 -63.32 -4.77
C MET A 121 18.14 -64.33 -5.75
N ASP A 122 17.48 -63.84 -6.78
CA ASP A 122 16.90 -64.60 -7.91
C ASP A 122 17.31 -63.92 -9.22
N GLU A 123 18.15 -64.61 -9.99
CA GLU A 123 18.67 -64.10 -11.25
C GLU A 123 17.61 -64.03 -12.36
N ASN A 124 16.42 -64.62 -12.18
CA ASN A 124 15.29 -64.45 -13.09
C ASN A 124 14.57 -63.11 -12.89
N VAL A 125 14.78 -62.46 -11.74
CA VAL A 125 14.20 -61.15 -11.42
C VAL A 125 15.22 -60.04 -11.68
N ARG A 126 16.47 -60.22 -11.22
CA ARG A 126 17.56 -59.27 -11.43
C ARG A 126 18.88 -59.99 -11.63
N LYS A 127 19.54 -59.70 -12.75
CA LYS A 127 20.89 -60.20 -13.04
C LYS A 127 21.83 -59.02 -13.27
N SER A 128 22.53 -58.62 -12.21
CA SER A 128 23.60 -57.61 -12.26
C SER A 128 24.57 -57.74 -11.10
N TRP A 129 25.70 -57.04 -11.21
CA TRP A 129 26.69 -56.89 -10.16
C TRP A 129 26.73 -55.45 -9.69
N GLN A 130 26.96 -55.22 -8.39
CA GLN A 130 26.97 -53.89 -7.79
C GLN A 130 28.18 -53.64 -6.89
N LEU A 131 28.56 -52.37 -6.78
CA LEU A 131 29.48 -51.84 -5.78
C LEU A 131 28.83 -50.67 -5.05
N ALA A 132 29.10 -50.57 -3.75
CA ALA A 132 28.64 -49.47 -2.92
C ALA A 132 29.42 -48.17 -3.22
N PRO A 133 28.87 -46.98 -2.92
CA PRO A 133 29.47 -45.70 -3.27
C PRO A 133 30.86 -45.48 -2.66
N ASP A 134 31.08 -45.99 -1.45
CA ASP A 134 32.34 -45.88 -0.70
C ASP A 134 33.48 -46.70 -1.31
N GLN A 135 33.16 -47.65 -2.20
CA GLN A 135 34.14 -48.47 -2.93
C GLN A 135 34.53 -47.87 -4.28
N VAL A 136 33.92 -46.74 -4.66
CA VAL A 136 34.06 -46.11 -5.97
C VAL A 136 34.49 -44.66 -5.82
N THR A 137 35.66 -44.32 -6.37
CA THR A 137 36.17 -42.95 -6.39
C THR A 137 36.22 -42.40 -7.81
N ILE A 138 35.71 -41.18 -8.01
CA ILE A 138 35.80 -40.47 -9.28
C ILE A 138 36.92 -39.42 -9.16
N LYS A 139 38.04 -39.63 -9.85
CA LYS A 139 39.24 -38.80 -9.69
C LYS A 139 39.28 -37.57 -10.60
N ASN A 140 38.51 -37.54 -11.68
CA ASN A 140 38.48 -36.39 -12.57
C ASN A 140 37.65 -35.25 -11.95
N SER A 141 38.29 -34.11 -11.64
CA SER A 141 37.59 -32.94 -11.10
C SER A 141 36.55 -32.36 -12.08
N GLN A 142 36.77 -32.50 -13.40
CA GLN A 142 35.80 -32.08 -14.41
C GLN A 142 34.47 -32.85 -14.33
N TRP A 143 34.48 -34.07 -13.79
CA TRP A 143 33.25 -34.81 -13.54
C TRP A 143 32.37 -34.11 -12.50
N HIS A 144 32.96 -33.56 -11.44
CA HIS A 144 32.23 -32.88 -10.38
C HIS A 144 31.55 -31.61 -10.92
N THR A 145 32.30 -30.77 -11.64
CA THR A 145 31.74 -29.58 -12.31
C THR A 145 30.68 -29.96 -13.36
N GLY A 146 30.90 -31.05 -14.09
CA GLY A 146 29.93 -31.57 -15.06
C GLY A 146 28.63 -32.04 -14.43
N MET A 147 28.74 -32.71 -13.27
CA MET A 147 27.59 -33.18 -12.49
C MET A 147 26.80 -32.03 -11.86
N GLU A 148 27.45 -30.94 -11.44
CA GLU A 148 26.75 -29.73 -10.99
C GLU A 148 25.91 -29.12 -12.11
N LYS A 149 26.47 -29.00 -13.32
CA LYS A 149 25.71 -28.53 -14.50
C LYS A 149 24.59 -29.49 -14.89
N LEU A 150 24.85 -30.80 -14.85
CA LEU A 150 23.83 -31.80 -15.15
C LEU A 150 22.70 -31.76 -14.12
N ARG A 151 23.03 -31.58 -12.84
CA ARG A 151 22.05 -31.39 -11.76
C ARG A 151 21.15 -30.20 -12.07
N ASP A 152 21.70 -29.06 -12.49
CA ASP A 152 20.89 -27.87 -12.76
C ASP A 152 19.91 -28.12 -13.93
N THR A 153 20.37 -28.82 -14.97
CA THR A 153 19.49 -29.29 -16.07
C THR A 153 18.41 -30.25 -15.56
N VAL A 154 18.78 -31.23 -14.73
CA VAL A 154 17.85 -32.22 -14.17
C VAL A 154 16.81 -31.55 -13.27
N ALA A 155 17.23 -30.62 -12.40
CA ALA A 155 16.34 -29.86 -11.54
C ALA A 155 15.33 -29.06 -12.36
N SER A 156 15.79 -28.37 -13.42
CA SER A 156 14.90 -27.65 -14.31
C SER A 156 13.90 -28.57 -15.01
N ARG A 157 14.36 -29.72 -15.52
CA ARG A 157 13.51 -30.69 -16.23
C ARG A 157 12.56 -31.47 -15.31
N LEU A 158 12.86 -31.58 -14.03
CA LEU A 158 11.97 -32.12 -13.00
C LEU A 158 10.99 -31.07 -12.42
N GLY A 159 11.00 -29.82 -12.91
CA GLY A 159 10.12 -28.76 -12.40
C GLY A 159 10.64 -28.06 -11.13
N TYR A 160 11.86 -28.34 -10.70
CA TYR A 160 12.54 -27.72 -9.54
C TYR A 160 13.58 -26.67 -9.96
N LYS A 161 13.28 -25.87 -10.99
CA LYS A 161 14.22 -24.85 -11.50
C LYS A 161 14.62 -23.87 -10.38
N GLY A 162 15.92 -23.70 -10.16
CA GLY A 162 16.46 -22.82 -9.12
C GLY A 162 16.54 -23.45 -7.72
N VAL A 163 16.08 -24.69 -7.54
CA VAL A 163 16.26 -25.45 -6.29
C VAL A 163 17.65 -26.10 -6.30
N PRO A 164 18.47 -25.93 -5.23
CA PRO A 164 19.79 -26.55 -5.14
C PRO A 164 19.68 -28.04 -4.76
N MET A 165 19.27 -28.87 -5.72
CA MET A 165 19.11 -30.31 -5.50
C MET A 165 20.46 -30.99 -5.17
N GLN A 166 20.41 -32.18 -4.57
CA GLN A 166 21.60 -32.98 -4.28
C GLN A 166 21.57 -34.27 -5.11
N CYS A 167 22.62 -34.52 -5.90
CA CYS A 167 22.81 -35.79 -6.61
C CYS A 167 23.80 -36.66 -5.83
N LYS A 168 23.31 -37.62 -5.05
CA LYS A 168 24.14 -38.53 -4.23
C LYS A 168 24.38 -39.84 -4.96
N LEU A 169 25.64 -40.27 -5.11
CA LEU A 169 25.93 -41.58 -5.71
C LEU A 169 25.41 -42.67 -4.77
N TYR A 170 24.53 -43.53 -5.28
CA TYR A 170 23.91 -44.61 -4.52
C TYR A 170 24.57 -45.96 -4.78
N LYS A 171 24.92 -46.27 -6.03
CA LYS A 171 25.64 -47.52 -6.39
C LYS A 171 26.20 -47.46 -7.80
N MET A 172 27.22 -48.27 -8.06
CA MET A 172 27.66 -48.61 -9.41
C MET A 172 27.15 -50.00 -9.79
N LEU A 173 26.70 -50.16 -11.04
CA LEU A 173 26.19 -51.43 -11.56
C LEU A 173 26.90 -51.86 -12.83
N VAL A 174 27.17 -53.16 -12.93
CA VAL A 174 27.65 -53.82 -14.14
C VAL A 174 26.58 -54.83 -14.60
N TYR A 175 26.15 -54.72 -15.85
CA TYR A 175 25.29 -55.70 -16.51
C TYR A 175 26.08 -56.35 -17.65
N GLY A 176 26.38 -57.63 -17.52
CA GLY A 176 26.95 -58.43 -18.61
C GLY A 176 25.86 -59.10 -19.44
N GLU A 177 26.25 -60.02 -20.32
CA GLU A 177 25.32 -60.75 -21.16
C GLU A 177 24.23 -61.50 -20.37
N GLY A 178 22.98 -61.27 -20.77
CA GLY A 178 21.78 -61.73 -20.10
C GLY A 178 21.37 -60.92 -18.87
N GLY A 179 22.14 -59.90 -18.50
CA GLY A 179 21.80 -58.99 -17.41
C GLY A 179 20.51 -58.24 -17.68
N HIS A 180 19.64 -58.14 -16.68
CA HIS A 180 18.32 -57.51 -16.77
C HIS A 180 17.79 -57.16 -15.38
N PHE A 181 16.70 -56.40 -15.34
CA PHE A 181 15.90 -56.22 -14.12
C PHE A 181 14.43 -56.11 -14.54
N VAL A 182 13.59 -57.05 -14.10
CA VAL A 182 12.16 -57.04 -14.40
C VAL A 182 11.48 -55.78 -13.85
N LYS A 183 10.26 -55.51 -14.33
CA LYS A 183 9.47 -54.35 -13.92
C LYS A 183 9.35 -54.26 -12.39
N HIS A 184 9.79 -53.14 -11.83
CA HIS A 184 9.77 -52.86 -10.40
C HIS A 184 9.65 -51.35 -10.16
N GLN A 185 9.47 -50.95 -8.92
CA GLN A 185 9.53 -49.57 -8.46
C GLN A 185 10.69 -49.46 -7.48
N ASP A 186 11.47 -48.39 -7.55
CA ASP A 186 12.50 -48.15 -6.55
C ASP A 186 11.84 -47.89 -5.19
N THR A 187 12.56 -48.25 -4.13
CA THR A 187 12.20 -47.80 -2.78
C THR A 187 13.08 -46.60 -2.47
N GLU A 188 12.52 -45.55 -1.89
CA GLU A 188 13.28 -44.36 -1.47
C GLU A 188 14.51 -44.78 -0.64
N LYS A 189 15.68 -44.27 -1.03
CA LYS A 189 16.98 -44.68 -0.46
C LYS A 189 17.63 -43.61 0.40
N GLU A 190 17.19 -42.37 0.25
CA GLU A 190 17.72 -41.19 0.88
C GLU A 190 16.55 -40.29 1.27
N ASP A 191 16.63 -39.64 2.43
CA ASP A 191 15.65 -38.64 2.81
C ASP A 191 15.55 -37.52 1.76
N GLY A 192 14.33 -37.22 1.33
CA GLY A 192 14.08 -36.18 0.34
C GLY A 192 14.37 -36.58 -1.11
N MET A 193 14.56 -37.87 -1.39
CA MET A 193 14.74 -38.39 -2.74
C MET A 193 13.46 -38.22 -3.57
N VAL A 194 13.54 -37.46 -4.66
CA VAL A 194 12.41 -37.24 -5.59
C VAL A 194 12.59 -37.98 -6.91
N ALA A 195 13.82 -38.31 -7.31
CA ALA A 195 14.10 -39.01 -8.57
C ALA A 195 15.36 -39.89 -8.50
N THR A 196 15.42 -40.87 -9.39
CA THR A 196 16.62 -41.68 -9.68
C THR A 196 17.24 -41.20 -10.99
N MET A 197 18.54 -40.86 -10.97
CA MET A 197 19.31 -40.57 -12.18
C MET A 197 20.30 -41.72 -12.46
N VAL A 198 20.21 -42.32 -13.63
CA VAL A 198 21.12 -43.37 -14.12
C VAL A 198 22.06 -42.75 -15.14
N VAL A 199 23.36 -42.73 -14.84
CA VAL A 199 24.41 -42.28 -15.77
C VAL A 199 25.13 -43.51 -16.31
N GLN A 200 24.97 -43.77 -17.61
CA GLN A 200 25.73 -44.79 -18.32
C GLN A 200 27.09 -44.25 -18.75
N LEU A 201 28.14 -44.92 -18.29
CA LEU A 201 29.50 -44.66 -18.71
C LEU A 201 29.78 -45.30 -20.07
N PRO A 202 30.71 -44.76 -20.88
CA PRO A 202 31.08 -45.36 -22.16
C PRO A 202 31.31 -46.87 -22.05
N SER A 203 30.51 -47.64 -22.77
CA SER A 203 30.37 -49.09 -22.60
C SER A 203 30.02 -49.74 -23.93
N LEU A 204 30.70 -50.83 -24.29
CA LEU A 204 30.38 -51.61 -25.49
C LEU A 204 29.33 -52.67 -25.14
N HIS A 205 28.07 -52.44 -25.50
CA HIS A 205 26.98 -53.40 -25.28
C HIS A 205 25.81 -53.29 -26.28
N GLU A 206 25.06 -54.38 -26.42
CA GLU A 206 23.78 -54.45 -27.14
C GLU A 206 22.65 -54.81 -26.17
N GLY A 207 21.41 -54.38 -26.45
CA GLY A 207 20.29 -54.53 -25.52
C GLY A 207 20.49 -53.70 -24.23
N GLY A 208 19.65 -53.91 -23.21
CA GLY A 208 19.74 -53.15 -21.95
C GLY A 208 19.10 -51.75 -21.99
N ASP A 209 17.98 -51.58 -22.69
CA ASP A 209 17.19 -50.33 -22.63
C ASP A 209 16.57 -50.17 -21.23
N LEU A 210 16.52 -48.94 -20.73
CA LEU A 210 15.72 -48.60 -19.55
C LEU A 210 14.31 -48.24 -20.03
N VAL A 211 13.32 -49.00 -19.57
CA VAL A 211 11.91 -48.83 -19.91
C VAL A 211 11.18 -48.30 -18.69
N VAL A 212 10.51 -47.15 -18.82
CA VAL A 212 9.75 -46.51 -17.75
C VAL A 212 8.25 -46.56 -18.07
N TYR A 213 7.48 -47.00 -17.08
CA TYR A 213 6.05 -47.25 -17.18
C TYR A 213 5.26 -46.19 -16.43
N ARG A 214 4.04 -45.91 -16.92
CA ARG A 214 3.03 -45.11 -16.22
C ARG A 214 1.66 -45.71 -16.48
N GLY A 215 0.88 -45.98 -15.43
CA GLY A 215 -0.44 -46.63 -15.57
C GLY A 215 -0.37 -48.03 -16.18
N GLY A 216 0.73 -48.75 -16.03
CA GLY A 216 0.93 -50.08 -16.62
C GLY A 216 1.45 -50.10 -18.06
N GLU A 217 1.45 -48.98 -18.78
CA GLU A 217 1.92 -48.88 -20.16
C GLU A 217 3.37 -48.38 -20.26
N VAL A 218 4.08 -48.77 -21.33
CA VAL A 218 5.42 -48.25 -21.64
C VAL A 218 5.30 -46.81 -22.10
N LYS A 219 5.81 -45.86 -21.31
CA LYS A 219 5.74 -44.43 -21.63
C LYS A 219 7.04 -43.89 -22.21
N HIS A 220 8.18 -44.35 -21.68
CA HIS A 220 9.51 -43.93 -22.13
C HIS A 220 10.44 -45.14 -22.27
N ARG A 221 11.36 -45.06 -23.24
CA ARG A 221 12.39 -46.07 -23.50
C ARG A 221 13.70 -45.34 -23.81
N HIS A 222 14.69 -45.52 -22.94
CA HIS A 222 16.01 -44.88 -23.05
C HIS A 222 17.03 -45.92 -23.50
N ASP A 223 17.62 -45.70 -24.68
CA ASP A 223 18.62 -46.58 -25.30
C ASP A 223 20.06 -46.14 -25.03
N PHE A 224 20.28 -45.02 -24.33
CA PHE A 224 21.61 -44.53 -23.94
C PHE A 224 22.62 -44.44 -25.10
N GLY A 225 22.18 -43.92 -26.25
CA GLY A 225 23.07 -43.64 -27.40
C GLY A 225 23.38 -44.85 -28.28
N LYS A 226 22.72 -46.00 -28.06
CA LYS A 226 22.92 -47.20 -28.89
C LYS A 226 22.46 -46.98 -30.34
N LYS A 227 21.31 -46.33 -30.56
CA LYS A 227 20.80 -46.05 -31.93
C LYS A 227 21.72 -45.14 -32.73
N GLU A 228 22.41 -44.24 -32.05
CA GLU A 228 23.32 -43.25 -32.65
C GLU A 228 24.78 -43.74 -32.71
N GLY A 229 25.08 -44.92 -32.15
CA GLY A 229 26.44 -45.48 -32.09
C GLY A 229 27.38 -44.75 -31.12
N THR A 230 26.84 -43.94 -30.21
CA THR A 230 27.61 -43.10 -29.28
C THR A 230 27.82 -43.75 -27.90
N ALA A 231 27.09 -44.82 -27.58
CA ALA A 231 27.13 -45.52 -26.28
C ALA A 231 28.54 -46.01 -25.88
N GLU A 232 29.39 -46.35 -26.86
CA GLU A 232 30.76 -46.81 -26.64
C GLU A 232 31.72 -45.65 -26.29
N TYR A 233 31.40 -44.41 -26.67
CA TYR A 233 32.35 -43.30 -26.62
C TYR A 233 31.92 -42.17 -25.70
N LEU A 234 30.62 -42.03 -25.42
CA LEU A 234 30.06 -40.87 -24.72
C LEU A 234 29.18 -41.30 -23.54
N PRO A 235 29.22 -40.56 -22.42
CA PRO A 235 28.34 -40.79 -21.30
C PRO A 235 26.91 -40.39 -21.66
N HIS A 236 25.94 -41.18 -21.20
CA HIS A 236 24.52 -40.91 -21.38
C HIS A 236 23.82 -40.97 -20.03
N TYR A 237 22.66 -40.33 -19.91
CA TYR A 237 21.89 -40.37 -18.68
C TYR A 237 20.40 -40.57 -18.96
N ALA A 238 19.70 -41.08 -17.95
CA ALA A 238 18.25 -41.08 -17.88
C ALA A 238 17.81 -40.81 -16.45
N VAL A 239 16.73 -40.06 -16.29
CA VAL A 239 16.10 -39.71 -15.02
C VAL A 239 14.66 -40.22 -15.03
N HIS A 240 14.19 -40.71 -13.90
CA HIS A 240 12.79 -41.00 -13.65
C HIS A 240 12.47 -40.69 -12.19
N TYR A 241 11.22 -40.32 -11.89
CA TYR A 241 10.77 -40.11 -10.51
C TYR A 241 10.94 -41.37 -9.67
N ALA A 242 11.17 -41.20 -8.36
CA ALA A 242 11.45 -42.31 -7.44
C ALA A 242 10.28 -43.32 -7.36
N ASP A 243 9.06 -42.84 -7.59
CA ASP A 243 7.84 -43.63 -7.63
C ASP A 243 7.58 -44.30 -9.01
N ALA A 244 8.42 -44.08 -10.02
CA ALA A 244 8.19 -44.60 -11.35
C ALA A 244 8.46 -46.12 -11.42
N GLU A 245 7.48 -46.87 -11.92
CA GLU A 245 7.71 -48.26 -12.33
C GLU A 245 8.66 -48.30 -13.53
N HIS A 246 9.70 -49.12 -13.46
CA HIS A 246 10.69 -49.25 -14.53
C HIS A 246 11.27 -50.65 -14.63
N ALA A 247 11.85 -50.98 -15.78
CA ALA A 247 12.53 -52.24 -16.06
C ALA A 247 13.81 -51.96 -16.86
N LEU A 248 14.79 -52.85 -16.71
CA LEU A 248 15.93 -52.92 -17.61
C LEU A 248 15.78 -54.15 -18.51
N GLU A 249 15.68 -53.92 -19.82
CA GLU A 249 15.67 -55.01 -20.80
C GLU A 249 16.98 -55.80 -20.78
N LYS A 250 16.96 -56.98 -21.39
CA LYS A 250 18.11 -57.88 -21.39
C LYS A 250 19.27 -57.27 -22.19
N VAL A 251 20.46 -57.25 -21.59
CA VAL A 251 21.73 -57.02 -22.30
C VAL A 251 22.02 -58.27 -23.14
N THR A 252 22.07 -58.12 -24.46
CA THR A 252 22.26 -59.25 -25.39
C THR A 252 23.72 -59.52 -25.71
N LYS A 253 24.59 -58.52 -25.53
CA LYS A 253 26.03 -58.64 -25.78
C LYS A 253 26.83 -57.58 -25.01
N GLY A 254 28.05 -57.91 -24.60
CA GLY A 254 28.97 -56.97 -23.96
C GLY A 254 28.62 -56.63 -22.52
N TYR A 255 29.13 -55.49 -22.04
CA TYR A 255 28.98 -55.05 -20.65
C TYR A 255 28.50 -53.60 -20.58
N ARG A 256 27.43 -53.36 -19.83
CA ARG A 256 26.88 -52.04 -19.54
C ARG A 256 27.29 -51.60 -18.14
N LEU A 257 28.04 -50.50 -18.03
CA LEU A 257 28.48 -49.90 -16.77
C LEU A 257 27.68 -48.63 -16.47
N VAL A 258 27.06 -48.56 -15.29
CA VAL A 258 26.28 -47.39 -14.88
C VAL A 258 26.54 -46.96 -13.45
N LEU A 259 26.41 -45.65 -13.21
CA LEU A 259 26.36 -45.01 -11.91
C LEU A 259 24.91 -44.60 -11.63
N VAL A 260 24.37 -44.98 -10.48
CA VAL A 260 23.00 -44.65 -10.06
C VAL A 260 23.07 -43.59 -8.97
N TYR A 261 22.41 -42.46 -9.17
CA TYR A 261 22.35 -41.33 -8.24
C TYR A 261 20.93 -41.14 -7.70
N SER A 262 20.80 -40.90 -6.40
CA SER A 262 19.59 -40.36 -5.78
C SER A 262 19.56 -38.85 -5.92
N VAL A 263 18.51 -38.31 -6.53
CA VAL A 263 18.29 -36.86 -6.67
C VAL A 263 17.38 -36.40 -5.54
N CYS A 264 17.90 -35.57 -4.64
CA CYS A 264 17.25 -35.21 -3.38
C CYS A 264 16.98 -33.71 -3.26
N LEU A 265 15.85 -33.35 -2.64
CA LEU A 265 15.56 -31.99 -2.19
C LEU A 265 16.39 -31.62 -0.96
N PRO A 266 16.75 -30.34 -0.79
CA PRO A 266 17.41 -29.89 0.42
C PRO A 266 16.45 -29.99 1.62
N SER A 267 16.99 -30.21 2.83
CA SER A 267 16.19 -30.55 4.02
C SER A 267 15.10 -29.53 4.37
N ASN A 268 15.30 -28.25 4.04
CA ASN A 268 14.34 -27.16 4.26
C ASN A 268 13.26 -27.03 3.17
N MET A 269 13.32 -27.83 2.12
CA MET A 269 12.36 -27.82 1.00
C MET A 269 11.71 -29.19 0.77
N ARG A 270 11.78 -30.10 1.75
CA ARG A 270 11.13 -31.43 1.70
C ARG A 270 9.61 -31.36 1.57
N GLY A 271 8.98 -30.23 1.97
CA GLY A 271 7.55 -29.99 1.74
C GLY A 271 7.16 -29.83 0.26
N LEU A 272 8.14 -29.67 -0.65
CA LEU A 272 7.91 -29.62 -2.10
C LEU A 272 7.83 -31.03 -2.73
N GLU A 273 8.04 -32.10 -1.96
CA GLU A 273 7.94 -33.48 -2.45
C GLU A 273 6.53 -33.76 -3.00
N ARG A 274 6.49 -34.12 -4.29
CA ARG A 274 5.26 -34.49 -4.98
C ARG A 274 4.87 -35.91 -4.60
N ASN A 275 3.71 -36.07 -3.96
CA ASN A 275 3.14 -37.39 -3.65
C ASN A 275 1.86 -37.57 -4.49
N PRO A 276 1.84 -38.52 -5.45
CA PRO A 276 0.68 -38.75 -6.32
C PRO A 276 -0.59 -39.21 -5.57
N ASP A 277 -0.47 -39.64 -4.31
CA ASP A 277 -1.59 -40.04 -3.45
C ASP A 277 -2.16 -38.87 -2.61
N LYS A 278 -1.52 -37.69 -2.60
CA LYS A 278 -2.01 -36.50 -1.87
C LYS A 278 -3.07 -35.75 -2.66
N SER A 279 -4.06 -35.21 -1.95
CA SER A 279 -5.03 -34.29 -2.55
C SER A 279 -4.36 -32.97 -2.97
N LYS A 280 -4.89 -32.30 -4.00
CA LYS A 280 -4.41 -30.98 -4.45
C LYS A 280 -4.32 -29.95 -3.31
N THR A 281 -5.25 -30.00 -2.37
CA THR A 281 -5.29 -29.11 -1.20
C THR A 281 -4.11 -29.35 -0.26
N GLU A 282 -3.68 -30.60 -0.06
CA GLU A 282 -2.52 -30.95 0.77
C GLU A 282 -1.20 -30.59 0.10
N GLU A 283 -1.10 -30.76 -1.23
CA GLU A 283 0.06 -30.33 -2.01
C GLU A 283 0.22 -28.81 -1.95
N LEU A 284 -0.89 -28.08 -2.10
CA LEU A 284 -0.91 -26.63 -2.00
C LEU A 284 -0.56 -26.14 -0.59
N ALA A 285 -1.05 -26.82 0.46
CA ALA A 285 -0.70 -26.51 1.84
C ALA A 285 0.80 -26.71 2.11
N GLY A 286 1.39 -27.79 1.59
CA GLY A 286 2.83 -28.04 1.65
C GLY A 286 3.66 -26.96 0.95
N ALA A 287 3.21 -26.50 -0.22
CA ALA A 287 3.85 -25.39 -0.94
C ALA A 287 3.75 -24.07 -0.15
N ILE A 288 2.57 -23.74 0.41
CA ILE A 288 2.39 -22.54 1.25
C ILE A 288 3.35 -22.55 2.45
N CYS A 289 3.51 -23.69 3.12
CA CYS A 289 4.42 -23.82 4.27
C CYS A 289 5.90 -23.62 3.91
N CYS A 290 6.26 -23.84 2.64
CA CYS A 290 7.61 -23.64 2.13
C CYS A 290 7.92 -22.19 1.73
N MET A 291 6.93 -21.27 1.73
CA MET A 291 7.20 -19.87 1.39
C MET A 291 8.25 -19.27 2.34
N GLY A 292 9.38 -18.86 1.76
CA GLY A 292 10.50 -18.31 2.50
C GLY A 292 10.45 -16.79 2.61
N PRO A 293 11.44 -16.16 3.28
CA PRO A 293 11.58 -14.71 3.36
C PRO A 293 11.70 -14.01 1.99
N GLU A 294 12.19 -14.73 0.98
CA GLU A 294 12.34 -14.25 -0.41
C GLU A 294 11.02 -14.26 -1.18
N ASP A 295 10.05 -15.11 -0.79
CA ASP A 295 8.72 -15.21 -1.39
C ASP A 295 7.77 -14.17 -0.75
N LYS A 296 8.07 -12.88 -0.97
CA LYS A 296 7.41 -11.78 -0.26
C LYS A 296 5.90 -11.68 -0.48
N LEU A 297 5.42 -12.03 -1.67
CA LEU A 297 4.01 -12.06 -2.06
C LEU A 297 3.83 -12.77 -3.40
N PHE A 298 2.60 -13.18 -3.70
CA PHE A 298 2.15 -13.54 -5.04
C PHE A 298 0.78 -12.93 -5.35
N SER A 299 0.42 -12.89 -6.62
CA SER A 299 -0.83 -12.34 -7.13
C SER A 299 -1.42 -13.26 -8.20
N LEU A 300 -2.62 -13.77 -7.98
CA LEU A 300 -3.39 -14.53 -8.96
C LEU A 300 -4.37 -13.59 -9.64
N LEU A 301 -4.15 -13.30 -10.93
CA LEU A 301 -5.11 -12.55 -11.73
C LEU A 301 -6.38 -13.38 -11.92
N LEU A 302 -7.53 -12.75 -11.73
CA LEU A 302 -8.81 -13.40 -11.96
C LEU A 302 -9.13 -13.37 -13.46
N ALA A 303 -9.70 -14.47 -13.95
CA ALA A 303 -10.05 -14.66 -15.36
C ALA A 303 -11.34 -13.93 -15.74
N HIS A 304 -12.34 -13.90 -14.84
CA HIS A 304 -13.57 -13.17 -15.07
C HIS A 304 -13.46 -11.70 -14.66
N GLU A 305 -14.34 -10.89 -15.24
CA GLU A 305 -14.52 -9.51 -14.83
C GLU A 305 -15.43 -9.42 -13.60
N TYR A 306 -15.00 -8.57 -12.68
CA TYR A 306 -15.73 -8.27 -11.46
C TYR A 306 -15.92 -6.76 -11.33
N THR A 307 -16.96 -6.37 -10.62
CA THR A 307 -17.20 -4.97 -10.26
C THR A 307 -16.92 -4.76 -8.78
N GLU A 308 -16.59 -3.54 -8.40
CA GLU A 308 -16.43 -3.17 -7.00
C GLU A 308 -17.70 -3.51 -6.20
N LYS A 309 -18.88 -3.31 -6.80
CA LYS A 309 -20.17 -3.67 -6.19
C LYS A 309 -20.31 -5.17 -5.91
N SER A 310 -19.86 -6.03 -6.83
CA SER A 310 -19.93 -7.48 -6.61
C SER A 310 -18.98 -7.94 -5.50
N ILE A 311 -17.74 -7.42 -5.48
CA ILE A 311 -16.76 -7.79 -4.45
C ILE A 311 -17.16 -7.24 -3.09
N THR A 312 -17.61 -5.98 -3.01
CA THR A 312 -18.05 -5.38 -1.74
C THR A 312 -19.32 -5.99 -1.18
N GLY A 313 -20.22 -6.49 -2.03
CA GLY A 313 -21.47 -7.11 -1.61
C GLY A 313 -21.37 -8.57 -1.19
N LEU A 314 -20.46 -9.35 -1.79
CA LEU A 314 -20.40 -10.81 -1.63
C LEU A 314 -19.02 -11.34 -1.23
N GLY A 315 -17.97 -10.52 -1.24
CA GLY A 315 -16.59 -10.95 -0.99
C GLY A 315 -16.18 -12.07 -1.95
N SER A 316 -15.57 -13.12 -1.39
CA SER A 316 -15.20 -14.33 -2.13
C SER A 316 -16.41 -15.07 -2.75
N GLY A 317 -17.62 -14.87 -2.22
CA GLY A 317 -18.85 -15.42 -2.79
C GLY A 317 -19.23 -14.81 -4.15
N ALA A 318 -18.59 -13.73 -4.57
CA ALA A 318 -18.78 -13.14 -5.91
C ALA A 318 -18.13 -13.95 -7.03
N LEU A 319 -17.12 -14.76 -6.71
CA LEU A 319 -16.25 -15.43 -7.67
C LEU A 319 -16.99 -16.51 -8.47
N LYS A 320 -16.60 -16.67 -9.75
CA LYS A 320 -17.25 -17.58 -10.69
C LYS A 320 -16.24 -18.54 -11.33
N GLY A 321 -16.74 -19.72 -11.70
CA GLY A 321 -15.99 -20.70 -12.49
C GLY A 321 -14.61 -21.00 -11.91
N ILE A 322 -13.59 -20.88 -12.75
CA ILE A 322 -12.20 -21.19 -12.41
C ILE A 322 -11.64 -20.31 -11.29
N ASP A 323 -12.05 -19.04 -11.21
CA ASP A 323 -11.59 -18.11 -10.17
C ASP A 323 -12.02 -18.60 -8.80
N ARG A 324 -13.28 -19.00 -8.67
CA ARG A 324 -13.83 -19.54 -7.42
C ARG A 324 -13.08 -20.80 -7.02
N ALA A 325 -12.90 -21.75 -7.95
CA ALA A 325 -12.22 -23.01 -7.67
C ALA A 325 -10.78 -22.80 -7.17
N ARG A 326 -10.01 -21.92 -7.84
CA ARG A 326 -8.62 -21.62 -7.45
C ARG A 326 -8.52 -20.91 -6.11
N VAL A 327 -9.38 -19.91 -5.88
CA VAL A 327 -9.39 -19.14 -4.63
C VAL A 327 -9.86 -20.00 -3.45
N GLU A 328 -10.89 -20.83 -3.63
CA GLU A 328 -11.36 -21.78 -2.61
C GLU A 328 -10.24 -22.77 -2.25
N ALA A 329 -9.56 -23.35 -3.23
CA ALA A 329 -8.42 -24.25 -3.00
C ALA A 329 -7.29 -23.58 -2.19
N LEU A 330 -6.94 -22.33 -2.52
CA LEU A 330 -5.94 -21.56 -1.78
C LEU A 330 -6.38 -21.26 -0.34
N ILE A 331 -7.65 -20.94 -0.13
CA ILE A 331 -8.21 -20.69 1.21
C ILE A 331 -8.19 -21.97 2.04
N GLU A 332 -8.63 -23.10 1.48
CA GLU A 332 -8.62 -24.41 2.16
C GLU A 332 -7.20 -24.85 2.49
N ALA A 333 -6.27 -24.75 1.54
CA ALA A 333 -4.87 -25.08 1.77
C ALA A 333 -4.23 -24.19 2.85
N ASN A 334 -4.57 -22.90 2.87
CA ASN A 334 -4.10 -21.97 3.90
C ASN A 334 -4.67 -22.29 5.30
N GLN A 335 -5.82 -22.96 5.40
CA GLN A 335 -6.33 -23.43 6.69
C GLN A 335 -5.49 -24.58 7.26
N LEU A 336 -4.93 -25.42 6.38
CA LEU A 336 -4.04 -26.54 6.71
C LEU A 336 -2.59 -26.12 6.97
N ALA A 337 -2.19 -24.94 6.53
CA ALA A 337 -0.84 -24.43 6.75
C ALA A 337 -0.54 -24.12 8.23
N ASP A 338 0.73 -24.26 8.61
CA ASP A 338 1.23 -23.92 9.95
C ASP A 338 0.91 -22.46 10.31
N ALA A 339 0.61 -22.19 11.58
CA ALA A 339 0.09 -20.89 12.02
C ALA A 339 1.01 -19.70 11.67
N ASP A 340 2.33 -19.87 11.75
CA ASP A 340 3.34 -18.87 11.38
C ASP A 340 3.60 -18.78 9.87
N LYS A 341 3.11 -19.76 9.10
CA LYS A 341 3.23 -19.86 7.63
C LYS A 341 1.96 -19.50 6.89
N LYS A 342 0.86 -19.22 7.61
CA LYS A 342 -0.39 -18.79 6.98
C LYS A 342 -0.18 -17.53 6.14
N LEU A 343 -0.99 -17.46 5.09
CA LEU A 343 -1.10 -16.32 4.20
C LEU A 343 -2.19 -15.38 4.69
N GLN A 344 -1.92 -14.08 4.57
CA GLN A 344 -2.95 -13.05 4.51
C GLN A 344 -3.36 -12.89 3.05
N LEU A 345 -4.66 -12.92 2.78
CA LEU A 345 -5.22 -12.86 1.42
C LEU A 345 -6.13 -11.65 1.27
N PHE A 346 -6.03 -10.99 0.12
CA PHE A 346 -6.77 -9.79 -0.21
C PHE A 346 -7.23 -9.85 -1.67
N PHE A 347 -8.38 -9.25 -1.97
CA PHE A 347 -8.73 -8.92 -3.35
C PHE A 347 -8.15 -7.54 -3.70
N ALA A 348 -7.73 -7.38 -4.94
CA ALA A 348 -7.16 -6.16 -5.47
C ALA A 348 -7.80 -5.84 -6.83
N ASP A 349 -8.41 -4.66 -6.96
CA ASP A 349 -8.78 -4.07 -8.25
C ASP A 349 -7.56 -3.32 -8.78
N LEU A 350 -6.90 -3.91 -9.76
CA LEU A 350 -5.68 -3.40 -10.39
C LEU A 350 -6.06 -2.51 -11.57
N LYS A 351 -5.61 -1.26 -11.55
CA LYS A 351 -5.80 -0.30 -12.65
C LYS A 351 -4.47 0.24 -13.15
N HIS A 352 -4.28 0.18 -14.46
CA HIS A 352 -3.15 0.77 -15.14
C HIS A 352 -3.67 1.80 -16.14
N HIS A 353 -3.30 3.07 -15.95
CA HIS A 353 -3.72 4.19 -16.76
C HIS A 353 -2.55 4.70 -17.58
N ALA A 354 -2.72 4.71 -18.90
CA ALA A 354 -1.75 5.21 -19.86
C ALA A 354 -2.36 6.39 -20.65
N SER A 355 -1.65 7.51 -20.70
CA SER A 355 -2.05 8.75 -21.38
C SER A 355 -1.04 9.09 -22.47
N PHE A 356 -1.53 9.40 -23.67
CA PHE A 356 -0.75 9.83 -24.83
C PHE A 356 -1.32 11.11 -25.41
N TYR A 357 -0.47 11.97 -25.96
CA TYR A 357 -0.88 13.17 -26.69
C TYR A 357 -0.22 13.24 -28.07
N ASP A 358 -0.93 13.86 -29.01
CA ASP A 358 -0.41 14.14 -30.34
C ASP A 358 0.49 15.39 -30.30
N ALA A 359 1.77 15.21 -30.65
CA ALA A 359 2.81 16.22 -30.75
C ALA A 359 3.07 16.69 -32.19
N GLY A 360 2.04 16.72 -33.04
CA GLY A 360 2.12 17.25 -34.41
C GLY A 360 2.31 16.16 -35.47
N GLY A 361 1.58 15.06 -35.34
CA GLY A 361 1.63 13.88 -36.21
C GLY A 361 2.31 12.67 -35.56
N ASP A 362 3.02 12.87 -34.45
CA ASP A 362 3.66 11.83 -33.66
C ASP A 362 2.99 11.74 -32.28
N TRP A 363 2.65 10.53 -31.84
CA TRP A 363 2.07 10.29 -30.52
C TRP A 363 3.17 10.15 -29.46
N GLU A 364 3.14 11.00 -28.44
CA GLU A 364 4.07 10.98 -27.30
C GLU A 364 3.37 10.52 -26.01
N GLU A 365 4.11 9.80 -25.18
CA GLU A 365 3.65 9.34 -23.86
C GLU A 365 3.62 10.52 -22.87
N ASP A 366 2.46 10.79 -22.26
CA ASP A 366 2.30 11.79 -21.20
C ASP A 366 2.54 11.16 -19.82
N ALA A 367 1.84 10.08 -19.51
CA ALA A 367 1.88 9.48 -18.18
C ALA A 367 1.45 8.01 -18.13
N HIS A 368 2.17 7.23 -17.33
CA HIS A 368 1.71 5.95 -16.77
C HIS A 368 1.46 6.09 -15.27
N LYS A 369 0.26 5.68 -14.84
CA LYS A 369 -0.13 5.67 -13.42
C LYS A 369 -0.81 4.36 -13.09
N GLU A 370 -0.44 3.79 -11.96
CA GLU A 370 -1.06 2.58 -11.44
C GLU A 370 -1.86 2.91 -10.19
N ALA A 371 -2.99 2.21 -10.03
CA ALA A 371 -3.78 2.26 -8.83
C ALA A 371 -4.22 0.85 -8.43
N ILE A 372 -4.19 0.59 -7.13
CA ILE A 372 -4.71 -0.65 -6.55
C ILE A 372 -5.76 -0.28 -5.51
N THR A 373 -6.97 -0.80 -5.67
CA THR A 373 -7.97 -0.76 -4.61
C THR A 373 -8.04 -2.11 -3.91
N TRP A 374 -7.79 -2.12 -2.61
CA TRP A 374 -7.68 -3.32 -1.78
C TRP A 374 -9.00 -3.62 -1.07
N PHE A 375 -9.35 -4.91 -1.04
CA PHE A 375 -10.50 -5.43 -0.32
C PHE A 375 -10.11 -6.64 0.52
N SER A 376 -10.76 -6.82 1.66
CA SER A 376 -10.69 -8.07 2.41
C SER A 376 -11.42 -9.21 1.66
N LEU A 377 -11.20 -10.46 2.07
CA LEU A 377 -11.94 -11.61 1.51
C LEU A 377 -13.46 -11.53 1.73
N SER A 378 -13.92 -10.76 2.73
CA SER A 378 -15.34 -10.52 2.99
C SER A 378 -15.92 -9.37 2.15
N GLY A 379 -15.09 -8.66 1.39
CA GLY A 379 -15.50 -7.53 0.55
C GLY A 379 -15.34 -6.15 1.19
N GLU A 380 -14.78 -6.05 2.39
CA GLU A 380 -14.53 -4.74 3.01
C GLU A 380 -13.46 -3.97 2.23
N LYS A 381 -13.78 -2.75 1.78
CA LYS A 381 -12.82 -1.89 1.09
C LYS A 381 -11.84 -1.28 2.10
N LEU A 382 -10.56 -1.60 1.95
CA LEU A 382 -9.51 -1.23 2.90
C LEU A 382 -8.85 0.11 2.53
N ALA A 383 -8.37 0.24 1.30
CA ALA A 383 -7.69 1.44 0.82
C ALA A 383 -7.59 1.46 -0.71
N THR A 384 -7.39 2.64 -1.29
CA THR A 384 -6.91 2.81 -2.67
C THR A 384 -5.55 3.48 -2.63
N ALA A 385 -4.54 2.82 -3.19
CA ALA A 385 -3.20 3.35 -3.35
C ALA A 385 -2.96 3.67 -4.82
N SER A 386 -2.30 4.80 -5.11
CA SER A 386 -1.86 5.16 -6.45
C SER A 386 -0.36 5.45 -6.44
N SER A 387 0.36 4.93 -7.43
CA SER A 387 1.82 5.03 -7.56
C SER A 387 2.19 5.11 -9.05
N GLY A 388 3.41 5.56 -9.34
CA GLY A 388 3.96 5.46 -10.70
C GLY A 388 4.25 4.02 -11.12
N ALA A 389 4.55 3.15 -10.17
CA ALA A 389 4.66 1.70 -10.38
C ALA A 389 4.45 0.95 -9.06
N PHE A 390 3.86 -0.24 -9.15
CA PHE A 390 3.86 -1.29 -8.14
C PHE A 390 4.66 -2.49 -8.67
N GLU A 391 5.13 -3.33 -7.76
CA GLU A 391 5.79 -4.59 -8.11
C GLU A 391 4.95 -5.74 -7.55
N LEU A 392 4.23 -6.44 -8.43
CA LEU A 392 3.48 -7.64 -8.10
C LEU A 392 4.15 -8.87 -8.72
N ASN A 393 3.95 -10.02 -8.09
CA ASN A 393 4.48 -11.30 -8.54
C ASN A 393 3.33 -12.18 -9.03
N PHE A 394 3.07 -12.18 -10.34
CA PHE A 394 1.91 -12.84 -10.91
C PHE A 394 2.10 -14.35 -11.04
N LEU A 395 1.15 -15.11 -10.47
CA LEU A 395 0.95 -16.50 -10.84
C LEU A 395 0.37 -16.56 -12.25
N ASN A 396 0.81 -17.53 -13.05
CA ASN A 396 0.33 -17.75 -14.41
C ASN A 396 -0.10 -19.22 -14.59
N PRO A 397 -1.20 -19.64 -13.95
CA PRO A 397 -1.64 -21.03 -14.00
C PRO A 397 -2.10 -21.47 -15.39
N ASP A 398 -2.57 -20.54 -16.22
CA ASP A 398 -3.08 -20.81 -17.57
C ASP A 398 -1.99 -20.77 -18.66
N GLN A 399 -0.76 -20.36 -18.30
CA GLN A 399 0.37 -20.19 -19.24
C GLN A 399 0.07 -19.16 -20.34
N ASP A 400 -0.73 -18.15 -20.02
CA ASP A 400 -1.04 -17.04 -20.92
C ASP A 400 0.24 -16.26 -21.24
N THR A 401 0.36 -15.74 -22.47
CA THR A 401 1.44 -14.80 -22.83
C THR A 401 1.20 -13.45 -22.15
N LEU A 402 2.24 -12.60 -22.09
CA LEU A 402 2.12 -11.26 -21.53
C LEU A 402 1.04 -10.42 -22.21
N GLU A 403 0.91 -10.56 -23.53
CA GLU A 403 -0.15 -9.95 -24.31
C GLU A 403 -1.52 -10.42 -23.84
N GLN A 404 -1.78 -11.73 -23.84
CA GLN A 404 -3.06 -12.33 -23.43
C GLN A 404 -3.50 -11.96 -22.01
N ILE A 405 -2.55 -11.65 -21.12
CA ILE A 405 -2.84 -11.24 -19.74
C ILE A 405 -3.52 -9.84 -19.70
N TRP A 406 -3.22 -8.95 -20.63
CA TRP A 406 -3.69 -7.55 -20.59
C TRP A 406 -4.50 -7.13 -21.82
N GLU A 407 -4.38 -7.85 -22.94
CA GLU A 407 -5.13 -7.66 -24.18
C GLU A 407 -6.65 -7.76 -23.92
N GLU A 408 -7.43 -6.93 -24.62
CA GLU A 408 -8.89 -6.80 -24.46
C GLU A 408 -9.38 -6.28 -23.09
N ARG A 409 -8.49 -5.90 -22.16
CA ARG A 409 -8.87 -5.37 -20.82
C ARG A 409 -8.77 -3.85 -20.69
N GLY A 410 -8.43 -3.17 -21.78
CA GLY A 410 -8.28 -1.72 -21.84
C GLY A 410 -9.54 -1.01 -22.33
N GLU A 411 -10.00 0.00 -21.58
CA GLU A 411 -10.98 0.97 -22.08
C GLU A 411 -10.25 2.26 -22.52
N SER A 412 -10.34 2.59 -23.81
CA SER A 412 -9.76 3.82 -24.37
C SER A 412 -10.79 4.93 -24.55
N THR A 413 -10.41 6.15 -24.19
CA THR A 413 -11.12 7.39 -24.53
C THR A 413 -10.22 8.28 -25.37
N PHE A 414 -10.78 8.81 -26.47
CA PHE A 414 -10.10 9.74 -27.37
C PHE A 414 -10.75 11.12 -27.27
N GLU A 415 -9.96 12.14 -26.97
CA GLU A 415 -10.37 13.53 -27.06
C GLU A 415 -9.68 14.17 -28.26
N GLY A 416 -10.47 14.54 -29.26
CA GLY A 416 -9.95 15.09 -30.53
C GLY A 416 -9.35 16.48 -30.38
N TYR A 417 -8.88 17.02 -31.51
CA TYR A 417 -8.20 18.33 -31.57
C TYR A 417 -9.09 19.49 -31.10
N LEU A 418 -8.86 19.97 -29.88
CA LEU A 418 -9.58 21.10 -29.28
C LEU A 418 -8.75 22.39 -29.42
N GLY A 419 -8.63 22.89 -30.65
CA GLY A 419 -7.99 24.18 -30.92
C GLY A 419 -6.46 24.13 -30.89
N ASN A 420 -5.82 24.77 -29.89
CA ASN A 420 -4.36 24.82 -29.76
C ASN A 420 -3.77 23.62 -29.00
N GLU A 421 -4.62 22.72 -28.50
CA GLU A 421 -4.24 21.50 -27.79
C GLU A 421 -4.35 20.30 -28.77
N GLY A 422 -3.31 19.48 -28.82
CA GLY A 422 -3.28 18.24 -29.61
C GLY A 422 -4.30 17.22 -29.12
N ALA A 423 -4.62 16.22 -29.94
CA ALA A 423 -5.50 15.13 -29.54
C ALA A 423 -4.88 14.34 -28.36
N THR A 424 -5.70 13.83 -27.45
CA THR A 424 -5.25 12.97 -26.35
C THR A 424 -5.96 11.62 -26.39
N ARG A 425 -5.23 10.57 -26.05
CA ARG A 425 -5.75 9.21 -25.89
C ARG A 425 -5.40 8.69 -24.52
N ASN A 426 -6.43 8.34 -23.76
CA ASN A 426 -6.30 7.77 -22.43
C ASN A 426 -6.82 6.34 -22.45
N THR A 427 -6.00 5.37 -22.06
CA THR A 427 -6.40 3.96 -21.94
C THR A 427 -6.27 3.51 -20.50
N THR A 428 -7.32 2.88 -19.96
CA THR A 428 -7.31 2.31 -18.62
C THR A 428 -7.53 0.80 -18.69
N TYR A 429 -6.52 0.03 -18.28
CA TYR A 429 -6.62 -1.42 -18.10
C TYR A 429 -7.09 -1.73 -16.69
N SER A 430 -8.10 -2.59 -16.54
CA SER A 430 -8.62 -2.98 -15.21
C SER A 430 -8.67 -4.50 -15.08
N ARG A 431 -8.16 -5.04 -13.98
CA ARG A 431 -8.24 -6.47 -13.69
C ARG A 431 -8.29 -6.74 -12.19
N TYR A 432 -9.14 -7.67 -11.76
CA TYR A 432 -9.13 -8.11 -10.37
C TYR A 432 -8.08 -9.19 -10.14
N ALA A 433 -7.51 -9.21 -8.94
CA ALA A 433 -6.55 -10.22 -8.51
C ALA A 433 -6.82 -10.66 -7.07
N LEU A 434 -6.45 -11.89 -6.74
CA LEU A 434 -6.19 -12.31 -5.37
C LEU A 434 -4.70 -12.09 -5.08
N VAL A 435 -4.37 -11.28 -4.08
CA VAL A 435 -2.99 -11.07 -3.65
C VAL A 435 -2.81 -11.72 -2.28
N ALA A 436 -1.73 -12.46 -2.12
CA ALA A 436 -1.43 -13.14 -0.87
C ALA A 436 0.04 -13.03 -0.48
N TRP A 437 0.29 -12.98 0.83
CA TRP A 437 1.64 -13.00 1.39
C TRP A 437 1.67 -13.65 2.77
N PRO A 438 2.82 -14.19 3.22
CA PRO A 438 2.96 -14.75 4.56
C PRO A 438 2.66 -13.72 5.66
N VAL A 439 2.05 -14.16 6.76
CA VAL A 439 1.78 -13.31 7.94
C VAL A 439 3.06 -12.64 8.47
N ALA A 440 4.21 -13.31 8.35
CA ALA A 440 5.53 -12.77 8.71
C ALA A 440 5.87 -11.46 7.95
N ASN A 441 5.41 -11.32 6.71
CA ASN A 441 5.61 -10.11 5.88
C ASN A 441 4.41 -9.14 5.96
N GLY A 442 3.39 -9.47 6.76
CA GLY A 442 2.11 -8.78 6.77
C GLY A 442 2.20 -7.29 7.08
N VAL A 443 3.02 -6.92 8.06
CA VAL A 443 3.20 -5.53 8.48
C VAL A 443 3.89 -4.71 7.38
N GLU A 444 4.99 -5.23 6.81
CA GLU A 444 5.75 -4.56 5.75
C GLU A 444 4.90 -4.39 4.47
N ASN A 445 4.27 -5.47 4.00
CA ASN A 445 3.47 -5.44 2.78
C ASN A 445 2.22 -4.57 2.94
N SER A 446 1.50 -4.67 4.06
CA SER A 446 0.33 -3.82 4.31
C SER A 446 0.72 -2.34 4.37
N LEU A 447 1.87 -2.01 4.97
CA LEU A 447 2.35 -0.63 5.02
C LEU A 447 2.77 -0.15 3.65
N LYS A 448 3.44 -0.98 2.83
CA LYS A 448 3.89 -0.61 1.49
C LYS A 448 2.71 -0.46 0.51
N LEU A 449 1.80 -1.43 0.51
CA LEU A 449 0.82 -1.62 -0.57
C LEU A 449 -0.60 -1.14 -0.21
N ILE A 450 -1.05 -1.28 1.05
CA ILE A 450 -2.41 -0.97 1.47
C ILE A 450 -2.48 0.39 2.19
N SER A 451 -2.21 0.42 3.50
CA SER A 451 -2.33 1.61 4.35
C SER A 451 -1.59 1.41 5.68
N SER A 452 -1.33 2.51 6.40
CA SER A 452 -0.79 2.45 7.76
C SER A 452 -1.78 1.80 8.74
N THR A 453 -3.09 1.95 8.51
CA THR A 453 -4.14 1.32 9.32
C THR A 453 -4.12 -0.22 9.16
N ALA A 454 -4.11 -0.72 7.92
CA ALA A 454 -4.00 -2.17 7.68
C ALA A 454 -2.70 -2.76 8.25
N ALA A 455 -1.59 -2.00 8.19
CA ALA A 455 -0.32 -2.44 8.73
C ALA A 455 -0.31 -2.54 10.27
N ILE A 456 -0.97 -1.61 10.96
CA ILE A 456 -1.05 -1.68 12.42
C ILE A 456 -2.01 -2.77 12.89
N GLU A 457 -3.06 -3.06 12.13
CA GLU A 457 -3.95 -4.19 12.38
C GLU A 457 -3.20 -5.52 12.21
N ALA A 458 -2.41 -5.66 11.15
CA ALA A 458 -1.52 -6.81 10.98
C ALA A 458 -0.56 -6.95 12.17
N LEU A 459 0.02 -5.84 12.65
CA LEU A 459 0.89 -5.85 13.83
C LEU A 459 0.13 -6.25 15.11
N GLN A 460 -1.13 -5.82 15.26
CA GLN A 460 -1.99 -6.17 16.38
C GLN A 460 -2.30 -7.68 16.42
N THR A 461 -2.44 -8.33 15.27
CA THR A 461 -2.64 -9.80 15.22
C THR A 461 -1.41 -10.60 15.65
N GLN A 462 -0.23 -9.98 15.70
CA GLN A 462 1.03 -10.61 16.12
C GLN A 462 1.33 -10.45 17.61
N ARG A 463 0.36 -10.05 18.44
CA ARG A 463 0.57 -9.88 19.88
C ARG A 463 1.00 -11.20 20.56
N PRO A 464 1.98 -11.17 21.49
CA PRO A 464 2.71 -10.00 21.97
C PRO A 464 3.77 -9.49 20.97
N VAL A 465 3.86 -8.17 20.82
CA VAL A 465 4.78 -7.53 19.86
C VAL A 465 6.10 -7.19 20.57
N ALA A 466 7.22 -7.66 20.03
CA ALA A 466 8.53 -7.32 20.55
C ALA A 466 8.84 -5.80 20.35
N PRO A 467 9.51 -5.14 21.30
CA PRO A 467 9.85 -3.71 21.22
C PRO A 467 10.54 -3.31 19.90
N GLU A 468 11.50 -4.12 19.43
CA GLU A 468 12.22 -3.87 18.17
C GLU A 468 11.31 -3.94 16.93
N THR A 469 10.30 -4.80 16.94
CA THR A 469 9.32 -4.88 15.86
C THR A 469 8.46 -3.63 15.83
N LEU A 470 8.01 -3.15 17.00
CA LEU A 470 7.23 -1.92 17.12
C LEU A 470 8.05 -0.68 16.70
N ARG A 471 9.32 -0.60 17.10
CA ARG A 471 10.29 0.43 16.66
C ARG A 471 10.43 0.47 15.14
N LYS A 472 10.69 -0.68 14.51
CA LYS A 472 10.80 -0.77 13.03
C LYS A 472 9.52 -0.31 12.35
N PHE A 473 8.36 -0.73 12.86
CA PHE A 473 7.06 -0.30 12.35
C PHE A 473 6.89 1.23 12.44
N MET A 474 7.13 1.83 13.61
CA MET A 474 6.97 3.28 13.80
C MET A 474 7.89 4.09 12.88
N SER A 475 9.14 3.65 12.69
CA SER A 475 10.05 4.30 11.75
C SER A 475 9.52 4.23 10.33
N ALA A 476 9.15 3.03 9.85
CA ALA A 476 8.65 2.86 8.49
C ALA A 476 7.34 3.62 8.24
N ALA A 477 6.43 3.63 9.23
CA ALA A 477 5.17 4.37 9.16
C ALA A 477 5.42 5.88 9.12
N GLY A 478 6.32 6.38 9.97
CA GLY A 478 6.74 7.78 9.98
C GLY A 478 7.36 8.24 8.66
N ASP A 479 8.26 7.44 8.10
CA ASP A 479 8.91 7.73 6.81
C ASP A 479 7.88 7.77 5.66
N LYS A 480 6.90 6.85 5.67
CA LYS A 480 5.79 6.87 4.70
C LYS A 480 4.97 8.15 4.83
N MET A 481 4.60 8.56 6.05
CA MET A 481 3.84 9.79 6.29
C MET A 481 4.59 11.03 5.79
N ALA A 482 5.89 11.12 6.09
CA ALA A 482 6.74 12.21 5.61
C ALA A 482 6.80 12.27 4.07
N LYS A 483 6.96 11.10 3.42
CA LYS A 483 6.96 11.01 1.95
C LYS A 483 5.64 11.45 1.35
N THR A 484 4.51 10.95 1.87
CA THR A 484 3.17 11.34 1.39
C THR A 484 2.92 12.84 1.60
N GLN A 485 3.38 13.41 2.71
CA GLN A 485 3.26 14.85 2.95
C GLN A 485 4.11 15.69 1.99
N ALA A 486 5.30 15.20 1.62
CA ALA A 486 6.15 15.83 0.62
C ALA A 486 5.51 15.78 -0.78
N GLU A 487 4.87 14.66 -1.15
CA GLU A 487 4.11 14.52 -2.40
C GLU A 487 2.92 15.47 -2.46
N PHE A 488 2.15 15.59 -1.38
CA PHE A 488 1.07 16.58 -1.28
C PHE A 488 1.59 18.00 -1.48
N THR A 489 2.71 18.34 -0.85
CA THR A 489 3.35 19.65 -1.01
C THR A 489 3.79 19.89 -2.45
N ARG A 490 4.41 18.89 -3.11
CA ARG A 490 4.86 18.99 -4.51
C ARG A 490 3.68 19.16 -5.47
N SER A 491 2.62 18.37 -5.31
CA SER A 491 1.42 18.44 -6.18
C SER A 491 0.73 19.81 -6.13
N GLN A 492 0.84 20.52 -5.01
CA GLN A 492 0.22 21.82 -4.81
C GLN A 492 1.10 23.00 -5.22
N ALA A 493 2.36 22.78 -5.61
CA ALA A 493 3.27 23.85 -6.02
C ALA A 493 2.73 24.67 -7.22
N TYR A 494 1.82 24.08 -8.01
CA TYR A 494 1.24 24.67 -9.21
C TYR A 494 -0.28 24.96 -9.11
N SER A 495 -0.91 24.68 -7.96
CA SER A 495 -2.36 24.85 -7.78
C SER A 495 -2.66 26.16 -7.02
N TYR A 496 -3.28 27.13 -7.70
CA TYR A 496 -3.68 28.40 -7.08
C TYR A 496 -5.08 28.28 -6.44
N GLY A 497 -5.14 28.36 -5.11
CA GLY A 497 -6.39 28.49 -4.35
C GLY A 497 -6.96 27.20 -3.75
N GLU A 498 -6.32 26.04 -3.94
CA GLU A 498 -6.74 24.80 -3.27
C GLU A 498 -6.26 24.72 -1.81
N ARG A 499 -7.08 24.11 -0.95
CA ARG A 499 -6.75 23.90 0.47
C ARG A 499 -5.61 22.89 0.59
N LYS A 500 -4.56 23.24 1.35
CA LYS A 500 -3.39 22.37 1.51
C LYS A 500 -3.77 21.02 2.12
N LYS A 501 -3.53 19.92 1.40
CA LYS A 501 -3.69 18.55 1.91
C LYS A 501 -2.62 18.26 2.98
N LYS A 502 -3.05 17.77 4.13
CA LYS A 502 -2.19 17.32 5.23
C LYS A 502 -2.42 15.82 5.48
N VAL A 503 -1.35 15.08 5.73
CA VAL A 503 -1.42 13.65 6.08
C VAL A 503 -1.94 13.53 7.51
N GLY A 504 -2.98 12.72 7.71
CA GLY A 504 -3.52 12.38 9.02
C GLY A 504 -3.38 10.89 9.32
N VAL A 505 -3.67 10.51 10.56
CA VAL A 505 -3.82 9.11 10.98
C VAL A 505 -5.26 8.82 11.35
N SER A 506 -5.71 7.57 11.16
CA SER A 506 -7.06 7.15 11.57
C SER A 506 -7.17 7.01 13.09
N VAL A 507 -8.41 6.95 13.59
CA VAL A 507 -8.67 6.77 15.03
C VAL A 507 -8.18 5.40 15.50
N GLU A 508 -8.43 4.37 14.69
CA GLU A 508 -8.01 2.98 14.92
C GLU A 508 -6.49 2.89 14.99
N PHE A 509 -5.79 3.54 14.04
CA PHE A 509 -4.33 3.60 14.07
C PHE A 509 -3.81 4.19 15.37
N SER A 510 -4.39 5.33 15.79
CA SER A 510 -3.95 5.99 17.01
C SER A 510 -4.23 5.14 18.26
N GLN A 511 -5.39 4.49 18.34
CA GLN A 511 -5.79 3.68 19.49
C GLN A 511 -4.93 2.41 19.60
N THR A 512 -4.74 1.68 18.51
CA THR A 512 -3.91 0.46 18.52
C THR A 512 -2.46 0.80 18.84
N LEU A 513 -1.92 1.89 18.28
CA LEU A 513 -0.55 2.32 18.59
C LEU A 513 -0.39 2.71 20.06
N ARG A 514 -1.36 3.44 20.63
CA ARG A 514 -1.40 3.74 22.06
C ARG A 514 -1.33 2.47 22.88
N ASP A 515 -2.18 1.50 22.61
CA ASP A 515 -2.28 0.29 23.41
C ASP A 515 -0.98 -0.52 23.31
N LEU A 516 -0.37 -0.63 22.12
CA LEU A 516 0.94 -1.27 21.95
C LEU A 516 2.09 -0.55 22.70
N LEU A 517 2.10 0.79 22.69
CA LEU A 517 3.08 1.58 23.44
C LEU A 517 2.89 1.49 24.95
N LEU A 518 1.64 1.40 25.42
CA LEU A 518 1.34 1.18 26.84
C LEU A 518 1.71 -0.25 27.25
N GLU A 519 1.47 -1.26 26.41
CA GLU A 519 1.84 -2.65 26.68
C GLU A 519 3.36 -2.87 26.70
N ALA A 520 4.11 -2.20 25.84
CA ALA A 520 5.57 -2.30 25.76
C ALA A 520 6.29 -1.72 26.99
N ASP A 521 5.67 -0.76 27.69
CA ASP A 521 6.17 -0.11 28.91
C ASP A 521 7.61 0.44 28.78
N ASP A 522 7.94 1.05 27.65
CA ASP A 522 9.27 1.54 27.30
C ASP A 522 9.23 3.02 26.86
N SER A 523 9.85 3.90 27.65
CA SER A 523 9.92 5.33 27.37
C SER A 523 10.74 5.68 26.12
N SER A 524 11.69 4.83 25.71
CA SER A 524 12.42 4.99 24.45
C SER A 524 11.48 4.85 23.26
N LEU A 525 10.57 3.87 23.27
CA LEU A 525 9.58 3.69 22.21
C LEU A 525 8.59 4.85 22.16
N VAL A 526 8.23 5.42 23.31
CA VAL A 526 7.37 6.62 23.37
C VAL A 526 8.07 7.84 22.76
N ASN A 527 9.37 8.03 23.03
CA ASN A 527 10.16 9.08 22.39
C ASN A 527 10.26 8.89 20.86
N GLU A 528 10.39 7.65 20.40
CA GLU A 528 10.37 7.33 18.98
C GLU A 528 9.01 7.59 18.33
N PHE A 529 7.90 7.28 19.02
CA PHE A 529 6.57 7.66 18.58
C PHE A 529 6.47 9.18 18.34
N PHE A 530 6.94 10.00 19.30
CA PHE A 530 6.90 11.45 19.15
C PHE A 530 7.76 11.92 17.98
N THR A 531 8.99 11.41 17.86
CA THR A 531 9.96 11.87 16.85
C THR A 531 9.69 11.36 15.44
N LYS A 532 9.15 10.14 15.28
CA LYS A 532 8.95 9.49 13.98
C LYS A 532 7.51 9.54 13.49
N VAL A 533 6.53 9.40 14.37
CA VAL A 533 5.12 9.39 13.98
C VAL A 533 4.52 10.77 14.19
N CYS A 534 4.51 11.28 15.43
CA CYS A 534 3.84 12.54 15.75
C CYS A 534 4.40 13.73 14.94
N SER A 535 5.74 13.86 14.85
CA SER A 535 6.38 14.93 14.06
C SER A 535 6.08 14.88 12.56
N ASN A 536 5.80 13.71 11.99
CA ASN A 536 5.60 13.52 10.55
C ASN A 536 4.12 13.53 10.12
N VAL A 537 3.19 13.52 11.08
CA VAL A 537 1.75 13.66 10.82
C VAL A 537 1.39 15.15 10.72
N GLY A 538 0.74 15.53 9.62
CA GLY A 538 0.27 16.90 9.41
C GLY A 538 -1.05 17.23 10.11
N MET A 539 -1.96 16.25 10.29
CA MET A 539 -3.21 16.39 11.04
C MET A 539 -3.18 15.54 12.30
N LYS A 540 -2.91 16.17 13.45
CA LYS A 540 -2.64 15.49 14.72
C LYS A 540 -3.89 15.24 15.57
N ASP A 541 -5.07 15.70 15.18
CA ASP A 541 -6.31 15.68 15.99
C ASP A 541 -6.59 14.32 16.66
N ASN A 542 -6.42 13.22 15.92
CA ASN A 542 -6.67 11.86 16.40
C ASN A 542 -5.61 11.35 17.39
N LEU A 543 -4.43 11.99 17.48
CA LEU A 543 -3.36 11.61 18.39
C LEU A 543 -3.54 12.17 19.81
N ALA A 544 -4.37 13.20 20.02
CA ALA A 544 -4.51 13.83 21.34
C ALA A 544 -4.82 12.82 22.48
N PRO A 545 -5.80 11.89 22.35
CA PRO A 545 -6.07 10.89 23.39
C PRO A 545 -4.87 9.98 23.68
N THR A 546 -4.08 9.67 22.66
CA THR A 546 -2.87 8.84 22.77
C THR A 546 -1.80 9.57 23.55
N ILE A 547 -1.53 10.83 23.18
CA ILE A 547 -0.55 11.68 23.87
C ILE A 547 -0.94 11.85 25.35
N ILE A 548 -2.20 12.13 25.65
CA ILE A 548 -2.69 12.25 27.04
C ILE A 548 -2.44 10.96 27.83
N ALA A 549 -2.76 9.79 27.25
CA ALA A 549 -2.54 8.51 27.92
C ALA A 549 -1.07 8.22 28.20
N LEU A 550 -0.18 8.55 27.24
CA LEU A 550 1.27 8.38 27.41
C LEU A 550 1.83 9.33 28.48
N VAL A 551 1.40 10.60 28.48
CA VAL A 551 1.83 11.58 29.50
C VAL A 551 1.37 11.20 30.91
N ARG A 552 0.20 10.56 31.04
CA ARG A 552 -0.28 10.07 32.34
C ARG A 552 0.47 8.84 32.84
N LYS A 553 0.98 8.00 31.94
CA LYS A 553 1.65 6.75 32.29
C LYS A 553 3.15 6.95 32.59
N TYR A 554 3.85 7.71 31.76
CA TYR A 554 5.31 7.82 31.80
C TYR A 554 5.78 9.05 32.58
N GLN A 555 7.01 9.02 33.11
CA GLN A 555 7.59 10.18 33.78
C GLN A 555 7.80 11.33 32.81
N TRP A 556 7.36 12.53 33.17
CA TRP A 556 7.45 13.70 32.30
C TRP A 556 8.88 14.00 31.86
N SER A 557 9.88 13.83 32.74
CA SER A 557 11.29 14.03 32.42
C SER A 557 11.76 13.22 31.21
N ASP A 558 11.22 12.02 31.04
CA ASP A 558 11.72 11.04 30.08
C ASP A 558 11.19 11.29 28.67
N ILE A 559 10.01 11.92 28.57
CA ILE A 559 9.30 12.10 27.29
C ILE A 559 9.09 13.58 26.91
N SER A 560 9.29 14.52 27.85
CA SER A 560 8.96 15.94 27.68
C SER A 560 9.57 16.58 26.44
N GLN A 561 10.87 16.36 26.21
CA GLN A 561 11.59 16.98 25.09
C GLN A 561 11.05 16.51 23.74
N ALA A 562 10.93 15.19 23.54
CA ALA A 562 10.43 14.64 22.28
C ALA A 562 8.97 15.05 22.03
N MET A 563 8.15 15.02 23.08
CA MET A 563 6.75 15.43 23.02
C MET A 563 6.62 16.89 22.59
N LEU A 564 7.25 17.82 23.29
CA LEU A 564 7.16 19.26 22.99
C LEU A 564 7.69 19.58 21.60
N SER A 565 8.83 19.01 21.21
CA SER A 565 9.39 19.20 19.86
C SER A 565 8.46 18.69 18.77
N SER A 566 7.74 17.58 18.98
CA SER A 566 6.78 17.06 17.98
C SER A 566 5.54 17.94 17.79
N LEU A 567 5.26 18.84 18.73
CA LEU A 567 4.14 19.78 18.67
C LEU A 567 4.52 21.14 18.07
N GLU A 568 5.80 21.39 17.79
CA GLU A 568 6.22 22.61 17.10
C GLU A 568 5.79 22.53 15.62
N GLU A 569 5.01 23.51 15.17
CA GLU A 569 4.60 23.63 13.77
C GLU A 569 4.80 25.05 13.26
N THR A 570 5.37 25.16 12.06
CA THR A 570 5.46 26.41 11.31
C THR A 570 4.74 26.25 9.98
N GLU A 571 3.81 27.14 9.68
CA GLU A 571 3.10 27.23 8.40
C GLU A 571 3.82 28.20 7.45
N ASP A 572 4.20 27.72 6.27
CA ASP A 572 4.61 28.59 5.17
C ASP A 572 3.37 29.28 4.58
N THR A 573 3.23 30.59 4.77
CA THR A 573 2.20 31.41 4.11
C THR A 573 2.84 32.21 2.98
N SER A 574 2.38 31.97 1.74
CA SER A 574 2.76 32.79 0.59
C SER A 574 1.68 33.85 0.34
N TYR A 575 2.09 35.12 0.33
CA TYR A 575 1.31 36.21 -0.24
C TYR A 575 2.00 36.71 -1.50
N ARG A 576 1.23 37.38 -2.36
CA ARG A 576 1.52 37.78 -3.76
C ARG A 576 2.92 38.40 -4.05
N TYR A 577 3.73 38.73 -3.05
CA TYR A 577 5.12 39.20 -3.18
C TYR A 577 6.07 38.77 -2.03
N GLY A 578 5.90 37.60 -1.40
CA GLY A 578 6.86 37.09 -0.41
C GLY A 578 6.44 35.81 0.32
N ARG A 579 7.42 34.98 0.70
CA ARG A 579 7.26 33.80 1.56
C ARG A 579 7.47 34.22 3.02
N VAL A 580 6.48 34.01 3.89
CA VAL A 580 6.60 34.27 5.33
C VAL A 580 6.29 32.98 6.09
N VAL A 581 7.23 32.53 6.92
CA VAL A 581 7.05 31.40 7.83
C VAL A 581 6.32 31.91 9.07
N GLU A 582 5.14 31.38 9.36
CA GLU A 582 4.29 31.83 10.48
C GLU A 582 3.78 30.67 11.31
N VAL A 583 3.47 30.90 12.59
CA VAL A 583 2.80 29.88 13.40
C VAL A 583 1.35 29.72 12.91
N GLY A 584 0.89 28.49 12.74
CA GLY A 584 -0.51 28.18 12.46
C GLY A 584 -1.35 28.17 13.73
N ASP A 585 -2.61 28.59 13.66
CA ASP A 585 -3.55 28.49 14.79
C ASP A 585 -3.89 27.04 15.15
N SER A 586 -3.65 26.10 14.24
CA SER A 586 -3.82 24.66 14.46
C SER A 586 -2.92 24.09 15.57
N SER A 587 -1.67 24.54 15.65
CA SER A 587 -0.74 24.10 16.71
C SER A 587 -1.20 24.54 18.10
N LEU A 588 -1.66 25.79 18.22
CA LEU A 588 -2.23 26.35 19.45
C LEU A 588 -3.46 25.56 19.90
N VAL A 589 -4.41 25.33 18.98
CA VAL A 589 -5.63 24.57 19.26
C VAL A 589 -5.29 23.17 19.76
N PHE A 590 -4.36 22.47 19.10
CA PHE A 590 -3.98 21.11 19.45
C PHE A 590 -3.29 21.01 20.82
N LYS A 591 -2.38 21.94 21.14
CA LYS A 591 -1.75 22.03 22.47
C LYS A 591 -2.80 22.24 23.58
N LEU A 592 -3.77 23.14 23.36
CA LEU A 592 -4.85 23.38 24.32
C LEU A 592 -5.78 22.18 24.48
N GLN A 593 -6.04 21.42 23.40
CA GLN A 593 -6.83 20.19 23.47
C GLN A 593 -6.14 19.11 24.32
N ILE A 594 -4.83 18.91 24.17
CA ILE A 594 -4.07 17.99 25.01
C ILE A 594 -4.07 18.48 26.46
N LEU A 595 -3.86 19.78 26.66
CA LEU A 595 -3.84 20.42 27.98
C LEU A 595 -5.13 20.19 28.76
N GLU A 596 -6.29 20.23 28.09
CA GLU A 596 -7.59 19.96 28.69
C GLU A 596 -7.73 18.55 29.29
N GLY A 597 -6.94 17.59 28.80
CA GLY A 597 -6.91 16.23 29.32
C GLY A 597 -5.84 15.95 30.38
N LEU A 598 -5.03 16.93 30.78
CA LEU A 598 -3.95 16.73 31.75
C LEU A 598 -4.33 17.17 33.17
N GLU A 599 -3.83 16.44 34.16
CA GLU A 599 -3.91 16.81 35.57
C GLU A 599 -2.90 17.92 35.92
N ASP A 600 -3.12 18.62 37.03
CA ASP A 600 -2.22 19.66 37.50
C ASP A 600 -0.82 19.07 37.78
N GLY A 601 0.20 19.60 37.09
CA GLY A 601 1.56 19.09 37.22
C GLY A 601 2.55 19.67 36.19
N PRO A 602 3.80 19.17 36.17
CA PRO A 602 4.85 19.70 35.29
C PRO A 602 4.51 19.65 33.80
N ALA A 603 3.84 18.58 33.36
CA ALA A 603 3.43 18.41 31.96
C ALA A 603 2.40 19.47 31.52
N GLN A 604 1.39 19.71 32.36
CA GLN A 604 0.39 20.74 32.11
C GLN A 604 1.02 22.14 32.07
N GLN A 605 1.92 22.45 33.01
CA GLN A 605 2.60 23.74 33.05
C GLN A 605 3.46 23.99 31.79
N ALA A 606 4.26 23.00 31.39
CA ALA A 606 5.12 23.11 30.21
C ALA A 606 4.29 23.26 28.91
N LEU A 607 3.18 22.51 28.79
CA LEU A 607 2.31 22.60 27.63
C LEU A 607 1.54 23.94 27.58
N MET A 608 1.17 24.49 28.74
CA MET A 608 0.60 25.84 28.84
C MET A 608 1.60 26.90 28.41
N GLN A 609 2.85 26.84 28.86
CA GLN A 609 3.93 27.73 28.40
C GLN A 609 4.13 27.66 26.88
N ALA A 610 4.12 26.44 26.32
CA ALA A 610 4.23 26.24 24.87
C ALA A 610 3.03 26.84 24.12
N ALA A 611 1.79 26.67 24.63
CA ALA A 611 0.60 27.26 24.03
C ALA A 611 0.62 28.81 24.08
N VAL A 612 1.08 29.40 25.19
CA VAL A 612 1.26 30.87 25.28
C VAL A 612 2.31 31.35 24.29
N LYS A 613 3.44 30.63 24.15
CA LYS A 613 4.47 30.94 23.15
C LYS A 613 3.90 30.95 21.73
N ASP A 614 3.09 29.97 21.37
CA ASP A 614 2.40 29.95 20.07
C ASP A 614 1.47 31.17 19.90
N ALA A 615 0.65 31.47 20.90
CA ALA A 615 -0.28 32.60 20.87
C ALA A 615 0.44 33.95 20.71
N VAL A 616 1.57 34.14 21.41
CA VAL A 616 2.39 35.35 21.30
C VAL A 616 2.99 35.50 19.90
N ASN A 617 3.38 34.39 19.26
CA ASN A 617 3.96 34.40 17.92
C ASN A 617 2.92 34.41 16.79
N LEU A 618 1.64 34.19 17.10
CA LEU A 618 0.56 34.22 16.13
C LEU A 618 0.26 35.67 15.68
N ARG A 619 -0.10 35.84 14.40
CA ARG A 619 -0.61 37.13 13.91
C ARG A 619 -1.86 37.53 14.69
N THR A 620 -1.92 38.80 15.06
CA THR A 620 -2.99 39.37 15.89
C THR A 620 -4.38 39.08 15.33
N GLU A 621 -4.58 39.22 14.01
CA GLU A 621 -5.87 38.97 13.37
C GLU A 621 -6.29 37.50 13.47
N ARG A 622 -5.33 36.57 13.28
CA ARG A 622 -5.58 35.12 13.42
C ARG A 622 -5.83 34.74 14.88
N LEU A 623 -5.10 35.34 15.81
CA LEU A 623 -5.27 35.10 17.25
C LEU A 623 -6.66 35.54 17.73
N CYS A 624 -7.11 36.74 17.33
CA CYS A 624 -8.43 37.25 17.69
C CYS A 624 -9.57 36.47 17.02
N ALA A 625 -9.33 35.83 15.87
CA ALA A 625 -10.28 34.95 15.20
C ALA A 625 -10.17 33.48 15.62
N CYS A 626 -9.21 33.12 16.48
CA CYS A 626 -8.93 31.74 16.86
C CYS A 626 -10.07 31.18 17.72
N LYS A 627 -10.55 29.98 17.38
CA LYS A 627 -11.64 29.31 18.12
C LYS A 627 -11.23 28.88 19.53
N ALA A 628 -9.94 28.73 19.80
CA ALA A 628 -9.44 28.30 21.11
C ALA A 628 -9.13 29.47 22.06
N LEU A 629 -9.56 30.70 21.74
CA LEU A 629 -9.29 31.89 22.55
C LEU A 629 -9.84 31.81 23.98
N ALA A 630 -11.04 31.25 24.17
CA ALA A 630 -11.62 31.02 25.49
C ALA A 630 -10.81 29.98 26.29
N SER A 631 -10.49 28.82 25.68
CA SER A 631 -9.65 27.80 26.30
C SER A 631 -8.26 28.34 26.68
N LEU A 632 -7.63 29.16 25.83
CA LEU A 632 -6.36 29.82 26.15
C LEU A 632 -6.49 30.63 27.45
N TRP A 633 -7.48 31.51 27.55
CA TRP A 633 -7.68 32.35 28.73
C TRP A 633 -8.05 31.57 29.97
N LYS A 634 -8.91 30.54 29.85
CA LYS A 634 -9.23 29.60 30.95
C LYS A 634 -7.98 29.09 31.64
N TRP A 635 -6.98 28.69 30.86
CA TRP A 635 -5.75 28.11 31.39
C TRP A 635 -4.71 29.16 31.81
N VAL A 636 -4.54 30.24 31.05
CA VAL A 636 -3.64 31.35 31.40
C VAL A 636 -4.02 31.98 32.74
N ILE A 637 -5.33 32.15 33.00
CA ILE A 637 -5.83 32.69 34.27
C ILE A 637 -5.51 31.74 35.44
N ARG A 638 -5.68 30.43 35.25
CA ARG A 638 -5.43 29.40 36.27
C ARG A 638 -3.94 29.12 36.49
N ALA A 639 -3.08 29.48 35.55
CA ALA A 639 -1.65 29.22 35.63
C ALA A 639 -1.03 29.88 36.87
N ALA A 640 -0.22 29.11 37.60
CA ALA A 640 0.61 29.63 38.70
C ALA A 640 1.78 30.49 38.16
N ASP A 641 2.17 30.26 36.90
CA ASP A 641 3.26 30.98 36.23
C ASP A 641 2.83 32.40 35.83
N LYS A 642 3.37 33.39 36.53
CA LYS A 642 3.13 34.82 36.25
C LYS A 642 3.72 35.26 34.90
N SER A 643 4.82 34.64 34.45
CA SER A 643 5.50 35.06 33.21
C SER A 643 4.68 34.78 31.94
N SER A 644 4.04 33.61 31.88
CA SER A 644 3.12 33.25 30.80
C SER A 644 1.88 34.15 30.80
N PHE A 645 1.34 34.46 31.97
CA PHE A 645 0.21 35.38 32.12
C PHE A 645 0.57 36.79 31.60
N ASP A 646 1.68 37.35 32.06
CA ASP A 646 2.14 38.68 31.66
C ASP A 646 2.42 38.75 30.16
N SER A 647 3.05 37.72 29.58
CA SER A 647 3.34 37.62 28.14
C SER A 647 2.06 37.63 27.29
N ALA A 648 1.04 36.86 27.72
CA ALA A 648 -0.25 36.86 27.04
C ALA A 648 -0.94 38.23 27.14
N VAL A 649 -0.98 38.83 28.33
CA VAL A 649 -1.55 40.17 28.55
C VAL A 649 -0.87 41.21 27.67
N ASP A 650 0.47 41.21 27.60
CA ASP A 650 1.22 42.17 26.81
C ASP A 650 1.00 42.01 25.31
N LYS A 651 0.85 40.77 24.81
CA LYS A 651 0.45 40.52 23.42
C LYS A 651 -0.93 41.12 23.12
N PHE A 652 -1.92 40.91 24.01
CA PHE A 652 -3.27 41.41 23.79
C PHE A 652 -3.40 42.93 23.96
N LYS A 653 -2.55 43.58 24.77
CA LYS A 653 -2.48 45.06 24.82
C LYS A 653 -2.02 45.69 23.50
N GLN A 654 -1.27 44.95 22.68
CA GLN A 654 -0.78 45.42 21.38
C GLN A 654 -1.78 45.23 20.23
N VAL A 655 -2.90 44.53 20.49
CA VAL A 655 -3.97 44.32 19.50
C VAL A 655 -4.63 45.66 19.15
N GLU A 656 -4.99 45.84 17.87
CA GLU A 656 -5.73 47.02 17.47
C GLU A 656 -7.05 47.11 18.27
N PRO A 657 -7.38 48.25 18.90
CA PRO A 657 -8.54 48.34 19.77
C PRO A 657 -9.86 47.93 19.10
N SER A 658 -9.97 48.09 17.77
CA SER A 658 -11.11 47.68 16.95
C SER A 658 -11.35 46.15 16.94
N GLN A 659 -10.29 45.35 17.12
CA GLN A 659 -10.28 43.88 17.07
C GLN A 659 -10.35 43.20 18.44
N LEU A 660 -10.32 43.95 19.55
CA LEU A 660 -10.30 43.40 20.91
C LEU A 660 -11.63 42.77 21.38
N ARG A 661 -12.73 42.97 20.65
CA ARG A 661 -14.06 42.50 21.07
C ARG A 661 -14.12 40.99 21.35
N PRO A 662 -13.68 40.08 20.45
CA PRO A 662 -13.71 38.64 20.72
C PRO A 662 -12.85 38.22 21.92
N VAL A 663 -11.77 38.95 22.19
CA VAL A 663 -10.88 38.72 23.34
C VAL A 663 -11.61 39.03 24.65
N LEU A 664 -12.34 40.14 24.70
CA LEU A 664 -13.09 40.54 25.89
C LEU A 664 -14.33 39.67 26.11
N GLU A 665 -14.94 39.17 25.03
CA GLU A 665 -16.00 38.16 25.09
C GLU A 665 -15.46 36.83 25.66
N ALA A 666 -14.29 36.36 25.21
CA ALA A 666 -13.65 35.17 25.77
C ALA A 666 -13.22 35.33 27.24
N LEU A 667 -12.61 36.46 27.60
CA LEU A 667 -12.27 36.77 29.00
C LEU A 667 -13.51 36.82 29.90
N SER A 668 -14.59 37.35 29.36
CA SER A 668 -15.89 37.45 30.03
C SER A 668 -16.47 36.09 30.45
N GLU A 669 -16.05 34.98 29.86
CA GLU A 669 -16.50 33.64 30.30
C GLU A 669 -15.80 33.17 31.59
N HIS A 670 -14.65 33.76 31.91
CA HIS A 670 -13.76 33.24 32.98
C HIS A 670 -13.47 34.25 34.09
N VAL A 671 -13.76 35.54 33.88
CA VAL A 671 -13.55 36.61 34.89
C VAL A 671 -14.42 36.43 36.14
N GLY A 672 -15.58 35.75 36.04
CA GLY A 672 -16.44 35.48 37.20
C GLY A 672 -15.83 34.53 38.24
N ASP A 673 -14.85 33.73 37.83
CA ASP A 673 -14.16 32.75 38.68
C ASP A 673 -12.92 33.34 39.39
N ILE A 674 -12.57 34.61 39.12
CA ILE A 674 -11.36 35.28 39.64
C ILE A 674 -11.72 36.14 40.85
N ASN A 675 -10.94 36.05 41.92
CA ASN A 675 -11.16 36.83 43.13
C ASN A 675 -10.84 38.32 42.89
N VAL A 676 -11.64 39.22 43.44
CA VAL A 676 -11.62 40.68 43.14
C VAL A 676 -10.31 41.37 43.56
N SER A 677 -9.50 40.73 44.41
CA SER A 677 -8.22 41.25 44.92
C SER A 677 -6.98 40.74 44.15
N ASP A 678 -7.14 40.06 43.02
CA ASP A 678 -6.05 39.43 42.28
C ASP A 678 -5.37 40.44 41.33
N GLU A 679 -4.03 40.55 41.39
CA GLU A 679 -3.22 41.35 40.44
C GLU A 679 -3.56 41.00 38.98
N LYS A 680 -3.97 39.76 38.72
CA LYS A 680 -4.43 39.30 37.41
C LYS A 680 -5.67 40.04 36.93
N LEU A 681 -6.61 40.37 37.81
CA LEU A 681 -7.84 41.07 37.44
C LEU A 681 -7.55 42.53 37.02
N THR A 682 -6.61 43.20 37.69
CA THR A 682 -6.10 44.52 37.27
C THR A 682 -5.42 44.46 35.92
N ALA A 683 -4.59 43.44 35.68
CA ALA A 683 -3.93 43.24 34.39
C ALA A 683 -4.93 43.01 33.24
N LEU A 684 -5.97 42.20 33.46
CA LEU A 684 -7.04 41.99 32.48
C LEU A 684 -7.89 43.26 32.25
N ALA A 685 -8.18 44.02 33.31
CA ALA A 685 -8.88 45.30 33.22
C ALA A 685 -8.13 46.32 32.36
N SER A 686 -6.80 46.26 32.33
CA SER A 686 -5.98 47.13 31.47
C SER A 686 -6.21 46.89 29.97
N ILE A 687 -6.52 45.65 29.56
CA ILE A 687 -6.91 45.31 28.17
C ILE A 687 -8.28 45.91 27.87
N ALA A 688 -9.25 45.76 28.79
CA ALA A 688 -10.58 46.34 28.66
C ALA A 688 -10.53 47.88 28.56
N ALA A 689 -9.65 48.54 29.33
CA ALA A 689 -9.47 49.99 29.31
C ALA A 689 -9.07 50.52 27.92
N ILE A 690 -8.22 49.79 27.18
CA ILE A 690 -7.84 50.13 25.80
C ILE A 690 -9.08 50.14 24.89
N ARG A 691 -9.91 49.10 24.95
CA ARG A 691 -11.17 49.02 24.18
C ARG A 691 -12.17 50.08 24.61
N ILE A 692 -12.34 50.32 25.90
CA ILE A 692 -13.25 51.35 26.44
C ILE A 692 -12.85 52.74 25.92
N LYS A 693 -11.56 53.08 25.95
CA LYS A 693 -11.04 54.36 25.44
C LYS A 693 -11.35 54.53 23.95
N TRP A 694 -11.17 53.46 23.16
CA TRP A 694 -11.50 53.48 21.73
C TRP A 694 -13.01 53.58 21.49
N LEU A 695 -13.85 52.81 22.19
CA LEU A 695 -15.31 52.89 22.07
C LEU A 695 -15.83 54.29 22.40
N LYS A 696 -15.29 54.94 23.44
CA LYS A 696 -15.62 56.34 23.78
C LYS A 696 -15.31 57.27 22.60
N SER A 697 -14.15 57.12 21.94
CA SER A 697 -13.80 57.95 20.78
C SER A 697 -14.67 57.69 19.55
N GLN A 698 -15.24 56.49 19.39
CA GLN A 698 -16.17 56.18 18.30
C GLN A 698 -17.58 56.74 18.51
N VAL A 699 -17.99 56.90 19.77
CA VAL A 699 -19.34 57.36 20.15
C VAL A 699 -19.40 58.89 20.35
N GLN A 700 -18.29 59.53 20.75
CA GLN A 700 -18.25 60.95 21.06
C GLN A 700 -18.60 61.82 19.84
N GLY A 701 -19.70 62.56 19.93
CA GLY A 701 -20.17 63.51 18.89
C GLY A 701 -21.13 62.96 17.84
N ARG A 702 -21.55 61.69 17.92
CA ARG A 702 -22.56 61.11 17.02
C ARG A 702 -23.92 61.05 17.70
N THR A 703 -24.81 61.98 17.37
CA THR A 703 -26.22 61.94 17.77
C THR A 703 -26.95 60.83 17.03
N GLU A 704 -27.63 59.94 17.77
CA GLU A 704 -28.47 58.89 17.21
C GLU A 704 -29.58 59.50 16.34
N LYS A 705 -29.48 59.34 15.01
CA LYS A 705 -30.64 59.57 14.14
C LYS A 705 -31.57 58.35 14.25
N PRO A 706 -32.90 58.53 14.34
CA PRO A 706 -33.84 57.42 14.35
C PRO A 706 -33.72 56.57 13.08
N PHE A 707 -33.85 55.25 13.23
CA PHE A 707 -33.83 54.33 12.10
C PHE A 707 -34.95 54.64 11.10
N THR A 708 -34.60 54.76 9.81
CA THR A 708 -35.53 54.90 8.69
C THR A 708 -35.38 53.75 7.69
N TRP A 709 -36.50 53.35 7.07
CA TRP A 709 -36.54 52.43 5.93
C TRP A 709 -36.23 53.14 4.59
N GLU A 710 -36.13 54.46 4.59
CA GLU A 710 -35.83 55.24 3.40
C GLU A 710 -34.35 55.18 3.06
N MET A 711 -34.04 54.74 1.84
CA MET A 711 -32.68 54.71 1.31
C MET A 711 -32.57 55.78 0.22
N ALA A 712 -32.55 57.06 0.61
CA ALA A 712 -32.70 58.21 -0.28
C ALA A 712 -31.79 58.18 -1.53
N ASN A 713 -30.59 57.61 -1.39
CA ASN A 713 -29.58 57.51 -2.45
C ASN A 713 -29.53 56.13 -3.14
N ALA A 714 -30.52 55.25 -2.92
CA ALA A 714 -30.56 53.92 -3.53
C ALA A 714 -30.54 54.00 -5.05
N ILE A 715 -29.71 53.16 -5.69
CA ILE A 715 -29.61 53.07 -7.14
C ILE A 715 -30.01 51.65 -7.54
N TYR A 716 -31.03 51.54 -8.39
CA TYR A 716 -31.49 50.28 -8.95
C TYR A 716 -31.73 50.47 -10.46
N PRO A 717 -30.69 50.30 -11.29
CA PRO A 717 -30.72 50.69 -12.70
C PRO A 717 -31.79 49.97 -13.52
N ASP A 718 -32.06 48.71 -13.17
CA ASP A 718 -32.90 47.82 -13.96
C ASP A 718 -34.40 48.15 -13.90
N ASN A 719 -34.86 48.91 -12.89
CA ASN A 719 -36.28 49.22 -12.72
C ASN A 719 -36.55 50.45 -11.84
N ALA A 720 -37.14 51.50 -12.43
CA ALA A 720 -37.43 52.76 -11.75
C ALA A 720 -38.46 52.63 -10.60
N ARG A 721 -39.42 51.69 -10.68
CA ARG A 721 -40.41 51.48 -9.61
C ARG A 721 -39.78 50.80 -8.40
N ILE A 722 -38.87 49.84 -8.61
CA ILE A 722 -38.08 49.22 -7.54
C ILE A 722 -37.16 50.26 -6.90
N GLN A 723 -36.52 51.12 -7.69
CA GLN A 723 -35.70 52.22 -7.17
C GLN A 723 -36.53 53.19 -6.31
N ALA A 724 -37.72 53.57 -6.78
CA ALA A 724 -38.63 54.45 -6.03
C ALA A 724 -39.07 53.80 -4.70
N PHE A 725 -39.43 52.52 -4.72
CA PHE A 725 -39.70 51.76 -3.50
C PHE A 725 -38.50 51.79 -2.53
N LEU A 726 -37.28 51.54 -3.02
CA LEU A 726 -36.09 51.53 -2.17
C LEU A 726 -35.85 52.88 -1.49
N ARG A 727 -36.15 53.98 -2.19
CA ARG A 727 -36.05 55.35 -1.66
C ARG A 727 -37.21 55.75 -0.74
N GLY A 728 -38.37 55.09 -0.85
CA GLY A 728 -39.56 55.38 -0.05
C GLY A 728 -39.56 54.74 1.35
N PRO A 729 -40.62 54.96 2.15
CA PRO A 729 -40.70 54.49 3.53
C PRO A 729 -41.14 53.02 3.67
N ASP A 730 -41.71 52.43 2.63
CA ASP A 730 -42.27 51.08 2.69
C ASP A 730 -41.20 50.00 2.92
N LYS A 731 -41.51 49.04 3.79
CA LYS A 731 -40.56 47.97 4.17
C LYS A 731 -40.41 46.90 3.09
N SER A 732 -41.49 46.59 2.38
CA SER A 732 -41.53 45.49 1.42
C SER A 732 -42.42 45.81 0.21
N MET A 733 -42.07 45.29 -0.96
CA MET A 733 -42.91 45.30 -2.17
C MET A 733 -42.86 43.95 -2.87
N THR A 734 -43.83 43.67 -3.74
CA THR A 734 -43.74 42.56 -4.70
C THR A 734 -43.48 43.10 -6.11
N THR A 735 -42.81 42.31 -6.93
CA THR A 735 -42.60 42.66 -8.35
C THR A 735 -43.84 42.46 -9.22
N THR A 736 -44.98 42.05 -8.64
CA THR A 736 -46.25 41.87 -9.34
C THR A 736 -46.68 43.18 -10.01
N GLY A 737 -46.90 43.16 -11.33
CA GLY A 737 -47.21 44.38 -12.10
C GLY A 737 -46.03 45.34 -12.31
N VAL A 738 -44.82 44.96 -11.87
CA VAL A 738 -43.57 45.72 -12.03
C VAL A 738 -42.59 44.97 -12.93
N ARG A 739 -42.57 43.64 -12.86
CA ARG A 739 -41.76 42.74 -13.69
C ARG A 739 -42.46 41.40 -13.88
N VAL A 740 -42.42 40.88 -15.11
CA VAL A 740 -42.98 39.57 -15.46
C VAL A 740 -41.86 38.55 -15.54
N PHE A 741 -42.06 37.37 -14.97
CA PHE A 741 -41.11 36.26 -15.02
C PHE A 741 -41.69 35.11 -15.84
N SER A 742 -40.84 34.43 -16.61
CA SER A 742 -41.25 33.24 -17.38
C SER A 742 -41.55 32.02 -16.49
N GLY A 743 -41.14 32.05 -15.22
CA GLY A 743 -41.35 30.99 -14.24
C GLY A 743 -40.56 31.22 -12.94
N LEU A 744 -40.78 30.36 -11.95
CA LEU A 744 -40.07 30.41 -10.66
C LEU A 744 -38.54 30.33 -10.79
N PRO A 745 -37.94 29.56 -11.73
CA PRO A 745 -36.49 29.58 -11.94
C PRO A 745 -35.95 30.95 -12.37
N ALA A 746 -36.68 31.67 -13.22
CA ALA A 746 -36.31 33.02 -13.66
C ALA A 746 -36.41 34.04 -12.50
N ALA A 747 -37.45 33.91 -11.66
CA ALA A 747 -37.58 34.70 -10.44
C ALA A 747 -36.44 34.42 -9.45
N ARG A 748 -36.05 33.16 -9.27
CA ARG A 748 -34.91 32.76 -8.42
C ARG A 748 -33.58 33.26 -8.95
N LYS A 749 -33.31 33.12 -10.26
CA LYS A 749 -32.10 33.66 -10.90
C LYS A 749 -31.99 35.17 -10.71
N TYR A 750 -33.12 35.88 -10.84
CA TYR A 750 -33.14 37.32 -10.60
C TYR A 750 -32.87 37.69 -9.13
N ALA A 751 -33.50 36.99 -8.17
CA ALA A 751 -33.26 37.22 -6.74
C ALA A 751 -31.79 37.03 -6.35
N ASN A 752 -31.10 36.04 -6.96
CA ASN A 752 -29.69 35.74 -6.69
C ASN A 752 -28.71 36.75 -7.32
N ASN A 753 -29.11 37.44 -8.39
CA ASN A 753 -28.22 38.31 -9.17
C ASN A 753 -28.45 39.81 -8.91
N ALA A 754 -29.31 40.18 -7.97
CA ALA A 754 -29.63 41.57 -7.70
C ALA A 754 -28.46 42.32 -7.02
N THR A 755 -27.98 43.37 -7.67
CA THR A 755 -26.96 44.26 -7.10
C THR A 755 -27.58 45.25 -6.10
N GLN A 756 -26.84 45.56 -5.03
CA GLN A 756 -27.30 46.45 -3.95
C GLN A 756 -26.39 47.67 -3.87
N THR A 757 -26.72 48.70 -4.66
CA THR A 757 -25.96 49.96 -4.70
C THR A 757 -26.67 51.00 -3.87
N ASN A 758 -26.01 51.49 -2.83
CA ASN A 758 -26.57 52.44 -1.88
C ASN A 758 -27.89 52.03 -1.19
N CYS A 759 -28.09 50.71 -1.03
CA CYS A 759 -29.28 50.14 -0.43
C CYS A 759 -28.97 48.76 0.17
N SER A 760 -29.93 48.20 0.92
CA SER A 760 -29.85 46.80 1.35
C SER A 760 -31.22 46.12 1.41
N PHE A 761 -31.37 44.95 0.82
CA PHE A 761 -32.65 44.21 0.81
C PHE A 761 -32.45 42.70 0.63
N LYS A 762 -33.48 41.93 0.95
CA LYS A 762 -33.62 40.50 0.62
C LYS A 762 -34.66 40.34 -0.49
N MET A 763 -34.47 39.33 -1.32
CA MET A 763 -35.40 38.97 -2.38
C MET A 763 -35.84 37.51 -2.21
N GLU A 764 -37.15 37.29 -2.10
CA GLU A 764 -37.73 35.96 -1.93
C GLU A 764 -38.63 35.64 -3.13
N PRO A 765 -38.29 34.65 -3.96
CA PRO A 765 -39.12 34.27 -5.10
C PRO A 765 -40.37 33.50 -4.62
N GLY A 766 -41.52 33.80 -5.22
CA GLY A 766 -42.79 33.17 -4.93
C GLY A 766 -43.66 32.99 -6.19
N GLY A 767 -44.82 32.35 -6.03
CA GLY A 767 -45.77 32.10 -7.12
C GLY A 767 -45.47 30.84 -7.94
N ARG A 768 -46.26 30.61 -9.00
CA ARG A 768 -46.17 29.43 -9.88
C ARG A 768 -46.41 29.83 -11.34
N GLY A 769 -45.66 29.24 -12.27
CA GLY A 769 -45.83 29.50 -13.69
C GLY A 769 -45.65 30.98 -14.04
N LYS A 770 -46.58 31.56 -14.81
CA LYS A 770 -46.54 32.96 -15.24
C LYS A 770 -46.86 33.96 -14.12
N ASP A 771 -47.36 33.50 -12.98
CA ASP A 771 -47.64 34.32 -11.79
C ASP A 771 -46.44 34.33 -10.81
N ALA A 772 -45.25 33.94 -11.28
CA ALA A 772 -44.04 34.03 -10.46
C ALA A 772 -43.69 35.51 -10.19
N PHE A 773 -43.34 35.81 -8.94
CA PHE A 773 -42.94 37.14 -8.49
C PHE A 773 -41.77 37.04 -7.51
N VAL A 774 -41.20 38.19 -7.16
CA VAL A 774 -40.20 38.33 -6.11
C VAL A 774 -40.70 39.34 -5.09
N THR A 775 -40.67 38.97 -3.82
CA THR A 775 -40.88 39.89 -2.70
C THR A 775 -39.55 40.52 -2.34
N ILE A 776 -39.46 41.85 -2.44
CA ILE A 776 -38.28 42.63 -2.07
C ILE A 776 -38.53 43.21 -0.68
N THR A 777 -37.73 42.83 0.31
CA THR A 777 -37.84 43.31 1.68
C THR A 777 -36.56 44.04 2.08
N LYS A 778 -36.66 45.32 2.42
CA LYS A 778 -35.52 46.11 2.89
C LYS A 778 -34.93 45.51 4.16
N THR A 779 -33.61 45.60 4.32
CA THR A 779 -32.91 45.21 5.55
C THR A 779 -32.33 46.42 6.26
N ARG A 780 -31.98 46.25 7.54
CA ARG A 780 -31.33 47.31 8.32
C ARG A 780 -29.86 47.51 7.96
N THR A 781 -29.27 46.62 7.17
CA THR A 781 -27.82 46.58 6.88
C THR A 781 -27.28 47.90 6.33
N TRP A 782 -27.98 48.53 5.39
CA TRP A 782 -27.60 49.81 4.79
C TRP A 782 -27.76 50.96 5.78
N SER A 783 -28.84 50.98 6.55
CA SER A 783 -29.05 51.98 7.60
C SER A 783 -27.95 51.89 8.67
N ASN A 784 -27.58 50.68 9.11
CA ASN A 784 -26.48 50.45 10.03
C ASN A 784 -25.13 50.89 9.43
N LYS A 785 -24.90 50.62 8.14
CA LYS A 785 -23.70 51.08 7.41
C LYS A 785 -23.62 52.61 7.31
N GLN A 786 -24.75 53.29 7.17
CA GLN A 786 -24.84 54.77 7.08
C GLN A 786 -24.76 55.46 8.45
N HIS A 787 -25.31 54.86 9.51
CA HIS A 787 -25.33 55.44 10.86
C HIS A 787 -24.10 55.05 11.70
N GLY A 788 -23.29 54.09 11.24
CA GLY A 788 -22.16 53.56 11.99
C GLY A 788 -22.61 52.73 13.20
N ASP A 789 -21.73 51.86 13.67
CA ASP A 789 -21.92 50.95 14.81
C ASP A 789 -22.20 51.61 16.18
N THR A 790 -22.61 52.88 16.24
CA THR A 790 -22.72 53.67 17.47
C THR A 790 -23.64 53.03 18.52
N GLY A 791 -24.78 52.44 18.12
CA GLY A 791 -25.67 51.73 19.04
C GLY A 791 -25.06 50.43 19.60
N LEU A 792 -24.28 49.70 18.79
CA LEU A 792 -23.57 48.51 19.23
C LEU A 792 -22.39 48.86 20.15
N TYR A 793 -21.65 49.93 19.81
CA TYR A 793 -20.57 50.45 20.65
C TYR A 793 -21.08 50.98 21.98
N ASN A 794 -22.24 51.63 22.03
CA ASN A 794 -22.87 52.06 23.29
C ASN A 794 -23.26 50.87 24.19
N ALA A 795 -23.85 49.82 23.61
CA ALA A 795 -24.20 48.62 24.35
C ALA A 795 -22.94 47.90 24.88
N GLU A 796 -21.91 47.76 24.05
CA GLU A 796 -20.63 47.17 24.45
C GLU A 796 -19.92 48.00 25.54
N LEU A 797 -19.87 49.32 25.38
CA LEU A 797 -19.29 50.25 26.35
C LEU A 797 -19.97 50.13 27.72
N LYS A 798 -21.30 50.00 27.75
CA LYS A 798 -22.05 49.82 28.99
C LYS A 798 -21.65 48.51 29.69
N LEU A 799 -21.61 47.40 28.96
CA LEU A 799 -21.23 46.08 29.50
C LEU A 799 -19.79 46.08 30.04
N LEU A 800 -18.84 46.67 29.31
CA LEU A 800 -17.44 46.73 29.74
C LEU A 800 -17.24 47.61 30.97
N ASN A 801 -17.96 48.75 31.07
CA ASN A 801 -17.91 49.59 32.27
C ASN A 801 -18.58 48.91 33.48
N GLU A 802 -19.68 48.19 33.30
CA GLU A 802 -20.30 47.42 34.39
C GLU A 802 -19.37 46.33 34.93
N ARG A 803 -18.53 45.74 34.06
CA ARG A 803 -17.68 44.59 34.40
C ARG A 803 -16.27 44.95 34.87
N PHE A 804 -15.67 46.00 34.29
CA PHE A 804 -14.29 46.41 34.57
C PHE A 804 -14.17 47.85 35.08
N GLY A 805 -15.27 48.62 35.13
CA GLY A 805 -15.26 50.06 35.41
C GLY A 805 -14.66 50.42 36.76
N ASP A 806 -14.99 49.69 37.82
CA ASP A 806 -14.51 49.94 39.19
C ASP A 806 -12.99 49.72 39.38
N VAL A 807 -12.31 49.07 38.42
CA VAL A 807 -10.86 48.78 38.47
C VAL A 807 -10.05 49.76 37.61
N THR A 808 -10.72 50.49 36.71
CA THR A 808 -10.07 51.41 35.75
C THR A 808 -9.97 52.86 36.23
N THR A 809 -10.50 53.19 37.41
CA THR A 809 -10.41 54.52 38.00
C THR A 809 -9.12 54.65 38.80
N ASP A 810 -8.17 55.39 38.26
CA ASP A 810 -6.89 55.77 38.89
C ASP A 810 -7.07 56.81 40.03
N ASP A 811 -8.25 56.84 40.69
CA ASP A 811 -8.60 57.82 41.73
C ASP A 811 -9.34 57.14 42.91
N GLY A 812 -8.59 56.81 43.98
CA GLY A 812 -9.11 56.71 45.37
C GLY A 812 -10.08 55.56 45.73
N PRO A 813 -10.33 55.29 47.03
CA PRO A 813 -10.68 53.95 47.51
C PRO A 813 -12.14 53.53 47.28
N ALA A 814 -12.28 52.22 47.07
CA ALA A 814 -13.48 51.47 46.74
C ALA A 814 -14.68 51.67 47.69
N THR A 815 -15.84 51.98 47.11
CA THR A 815 -17.15 51.80 47.76
C THR A 815 -17.63 50.34 47.62
N LYS A 816 -17.71 49.65 48.76
CA LYS A 816 -18.34 48.34 48.92
C LYS A 816 -19.78 48.34 48.40
N ARG A 817 -20.16 47.36 47.57
CA ARG A 817 -21.57 46.96 47.39
C ARG A 817 -21.85 45.64 48.11
N ALA A 818 -22.91 45.66 48.91
CA ALA A 818 -23.40 44.54 49.70
C ALA A 818 -24.04 43.46 48.81
N ARG A 819 -23.75 42.19 49.16
CA ARG A 819 -24.45 41.00 48.66
C ARG A 819 -25.95 41.12 48.93
N THR A 820 -26.76 40.84 47.92
CA THR A 820 -28.13 40.33 48.11
C THR A 820 -28.22 38.99 47.39
N GLY A 821 -28.33 37.91 48.18
CA GLY A 821 -28.63 36.55 47.73
C GLY A 821 -30.14 36.36 47.50
N PRO A 822 -30.57 35.16 47.05
CA PRO A 822 -30.20 33.88 47.66
C PRO A 822 -29.16 33.06 46.90
#